data_AF-A0A923XT41-F1
#
_entry.id   AF-A0A923XT41-F1
#
_cell.length_a   1.000
_cell.length_b   1.000
_cell.length_c   1.000
_cell.angle_alpha   90.00
_cell.angle_beta   90.00
_cell.angle_gamma   90.00
#
_symmetry.space_group_name_H-M   'P 1'
#
loop_
_entity.id
_entity.type
_entity.pdbx_description
1 polymer ?
#
loop_
_entity_poly.entity_id
_entity_poly.type
_entity_poly.pdbx_seq_one_letter_code
_entity_poly.pdbx_strand_id
1 'polypeptide(L)'
;MNKKEEQRKILAQQVRKMNVYDLYNKFVENDIYRAFIVFENGEFSLSHPKVLKPIQAFFELSQDFAQHEGIFIGREEGLETLFFAFIHDTRRGLAQGGLRFSKYNTLADLLVDGIRLSQGMTRKNALAGLWWGGGKGIMVFPPDITNTEQLQVGSVRRRSFFEGYGRFIASLGGVYYTAEDVGTNTDDMSAVLSQNRFTTCIPATNGGSGNPSPFTARGVFRAMQAGWKVISGTESLQGVKVAVQGAGNVGYPLIKYLYESGAKIYFCDMSETRIKQALEEMPELTLVTNEEIFDLDVDVFAPCAIGAQVNSQTIPRLKVKLVCGAANNILKEPEADALNLKERGIAFVPDFVCNRMGIINCADEWLGYLGEDIRVAAERVFPDTLRVFKYAKNRSVTTMQAAKDLADIAASELHPMILHRGRRIIDHLINSGWHKNEIQKNDSQELAFVPVLDETDIRVGWEKRNAFRGNEITIAASPISASSNPDLYSFLSPLLLDIRARSLELITGKKTRRILGSNHGGLSLQIAIEQQIPYEREEVGQPRFLELCHDSHKANDEEIRKQLHKIGIGFDHHTWLNPMAETGKNAVNKLYRFLSDSDLITRQNDLLNYCSDSQTILVSSDVNRAEINVENRYILKFKTKNNQFVETVCFFPEYLLGAVAIAVSPNGRFKDLVGQSVFDPSRKIDLPIILLESMSTDAEFITPIHSHEDLRIARENGFDQIIKIFNDNGTICSKGYESLSKEDARNLILNKFAENVIIEKGNFKASVLRNAKSESILITKYSSQLFVKLEEAKELFYRAVEDDLIRFSHPNWKTVVLNYLKNIDFWCISRQYWWGNEIPDKAIGEEKEVFSTWFSLAAMALQGAGWLENPKPMPIDEVFVNPDYLIRWVIPSQLISLLVVGRPVFTQINVHGSLHVVERLLKPVEGVNNTANDEERFTHNTIKRPMQKRLGNVIEPVTLIRRFGADSLRLAYLLSLGNGFQQQVTASQDHFNLAKNSLHKFVTKLTNIMNILKKQNSSSQTQNDLDIIEKCNKICDITTQAYHDNRLGDAAKHLIEMNDYFVKYCNNVAEYYHETNKSGQAFETLDYIIKKMKDVFSPICPYQFEKLSSWMDKQKNMLNIQVYK
;
A
#
# COMPACT_ATOMS: atom_id res chain seq x y z
N MET A 1 26.82 57.63 0.68
CA MET A 1 26.91 56.16 0.91
C MET A 1 26.95 55.78 2.40
N ASN A 2 27.71 56.45 3.27
CA ASN A 2 27.87 56.05 4.69
C ASN A 2 26.59 55.99 5.57
N LYS A 3 25.64 56.93 5.45
CA LYS A 3 24.46 56.96 6.37
C LYS A 3 23.51 55.76 6.25
N LYS A 4 23.30 55.22 5.04
CA LYS A 4 22.42 54.05 4.84
C LYS A 4 23.03 52.76 5.38
N GLU A 5 24.34 52.60 5.21
CA GLU A 5 25.07 51.44 5.73
C GLU A 5 25.18 51.46 7.26
N GLU A 6 25.42 52.64 7.84
CA GLU A 6 25.43 52.85 9.29
C GLU A 6 24.05 52.58 9.91
N GLN A 7 22.97 53.03 9.26
CA GLN A 7 21.61 52.72 9.67
C GLN A 7 21.29 51.21 9.59
N ARG A 8 21.77 50.50 8.56
CA ARG A 8 21.66 49.04 8.46
C ARG A 8 22.38 48.33 9.60
N LYS A 9 23.60 48.77 9.95
CA LYS A 9 24.37 48.22 11.07
C LYS A 9 23.65 48.40 12.40
N ILE A 10 23.06 49.57 12.65
CA ILE A 10 22.26 49.85 13.86
C ILE A 10 21.05 48.91 13.94
N LEU A 11 20.30 48.77 12.84
CA LEU A 11 19.11 47.90 12.78
C LEU A 11 19.47 46.41 12.99
N ALA A 12 20.54 45.92 12.36
CA ALA A 12 21.01 44.55 12.57
C ALA A 12 21.48 44.32 14.02
N GLN A 13 22.08 45.33 14.65
CA GLN A 13 22.49 45.24 16.05
C GLN A 13 21.29 45.18 17.01
N GLN A 14 20.14 45.74 16.65
CA GLN A 14 18.90 45.55 17.41
C GLN A 14 18.47 44.08 17.42
N VAL A 15 18.52 43.39 16.27
CA VAL A 15 18.18 41.95 16.18
C VAL A 15 19.10 41.09 17.05
N ARG A 16 20.39 41.43 17.11
CA ARG A 16 21.38 40.72 17.94
C ARG A 16 21.16 40.85 19.45
N LYS A 17 20.46 41.91 19.89
CA LYS A 17 20.17 42.16 21.30
C LYS A 17 18.73 41.78 21.69
N MET A 18 17.85 41.59 20.71
CA MET A 18 16.44 41.29 20.89
C MET A 18 16.25 39.81 21.25
N ASN A 19 15.41 39.52 22.24
CA ASN A 19 14.97 38.15 22.51
C ASN A 19 13.80 37.79 21.55
N VAL A 20 13.48 36.51 21.39
CA VAL A 20 12.39 36.10 20.46
C VAL A 20 11.02 36.60 20.94
N TYR A 21 10.80 36.68 22.25
CA TYR A 21 9.53 37.10 22.84
C TYR A 21 9.26 38.60 22.65
N ASP A 22 10.28 39.43 22.49
CA ASP A 22 10.16 40.83 22.11
C ASP A 22 9.55 40.95 20.70
N LEU A 23 9.90 40.03 19.80
CA LEU A 23 9.29 39.96 18.47
C LEU A 23 7.85 39.46 18.55
N TYR A 24 7.58 38.46 19.40
CA TYR A 24 6.20 38.00 19.66
C TYR A 24 5.33 39.14 20.20
N ASN A 25 5.81 39.90 21.19
CA ASN A 25 5.12 41.06 21.74
C ASN A 25 4.87 42.13 20.67
N LYS A 26 5.84 42.41 19.79
CA LYS A 26 5.63 43.30 18.65
C LYS A 26 4.55 42.78 17.69
N PHE A 27 4.48 41.47 17.47
CA PHE A 27 3.42 40.87 16.66
C PHE A 27 2.06 41.04 17.35
N VAL A 28 1.97 40.83 18.65
CA VAL A 28 0.74 41.07 19.43
C VAL A 28 0.32 42.54 19.42
N GLU A 29 1.24 43.47 19.72
CA GLU A 29 1.00 44.92 19.75
C GLU A 29 0.53 45.49 18.41
N ASN A 30 0.99 44.90 17.29
CA ASN A 30 0.62 45.31 15.93
C ASN A 30 -0.43 44.38 15.31
N ASP A 31 -1.02 43.48 16.11
CA ASP A 31 -2.01 42.46 15.74
C ASP A 31 -1.55 41.45 14.65
N ILE A 32 -0.27 41.35 14.33
CA ILE A 32 0.29 40.57 13.20
C ILE A 32 0.15 39.06 13.41
N TYR A 33 -0.67 38.36 12.62
CA TYR A 33 -0.80 36.89 12.65
C TYR A 33 0.12 36.16 11.68
N ARG A 34 0.43 36.79 10.55
CA ARG A 34 1.20 36.23 9.45
C ARG A 34 2.15 37.29 8.90
N ALA A 35 3.39 36.91 8.64
CA ALA A 35 4.40 37.80 8.09
C ALA A 35 5.35 37.02 7.18
N PHE A 36 5.84 37.69 6.14
CA PHE A 36 6.90 37.16 5.28
C PHE A 36 8.01 38.17 5.04
N ILE A 37 9.19 37.62 4.72
CA ILE A 37 10.36 38.28 4.16
C ILE A 37 10.77 37.43 2.95
N VAL A 38 10.61 37.95 1.74
CA VAL A 38 10.87 37.22 0.49
C VAL A 38 12.00 37.90 -0.25
N PHE A 39 12.91 37.13 -0.83
CA PHE A 39 14.02 37.65 -1.63
C PHE A 39 13.84 37.23 -3.09
N GLU A 40 14.00 38.19 -4.00
CA GLU A 40 13.91 37.94 -5.44
C GLU A 40 14.73 38.98 -6.19
N ASN A 41 15.47 38.55 -7.22
CA ASN A 41 16.21 39.44 -8.12
C ASN A 41 17.13 40.46 -7.40
N GLY A 42 17.69 40.07 -6.24
CA GLY A 42 18.57 40.95 -5.45
C GLY A 42 17.85 41.87 -4.45
N GLU A 43 16.52 41.82 -4.36
CA GLU A 43 15.72 42.70 -3.53
C GLU A 43 14.86 41.94 -2.50
N PHE A 44 14.59 42.59 -1.36
CA PHE A 44 13.71 42.07 -0.31
C PHE A 44 12.30 42.67 -0.41
N SER A 45 11.29 41.82 -0.34
CA SER A 45 9.89 42.18 -0.17
C SER A 45 9.42 41.83 1.25
N LEU A 46 8.82 42.81 1.94
CA LEU A 46 8.38 42.70 3.33
C LEU A 46 6.88 42.93 3.45
N SER A 47 6.18 42.00 4.09
CA SER A 47 4.76 42.17 4.47
C SER A 47 4.51 43.33 5.45
N HIS A 48 5.32 43.42 6.52
CA HIS A 48 5.18 44.40 7.61
C HIS A 48 6.48 45.17 7.84
N PRO A 49 6.81 46.17 6.99
CA PRO A 49 8.11 46.83 7.01
C PRO A 49 8.48 47.49 8.36
N LYS A 50 7.49 47.96 9.14
CA LYS A 50 7.75 48.58 10.46
C LYS A 50 8.36 47.60 11.46
N VAL A 51 7.96 46.33 11.40
CA VAL A 51 8.41 45.28 12.33
C VAL A 51 9.58 44.49 11.74
N LEU A 52 9.59 44.26 10.42
CA LEU A 52 10.52 43.34 9.76
C LEU A 52 11.80 44.00 9.21
N LYS A 53 11.87 45.33 9.09
CA LYS A 53 13.09 46.04 8.62
C LYS A 53 14.37 45.69 9.39
N PRO A 54 14.37 45.54 10.74
CA PRO A 54 15.55 45.08 11.46
C PRO A 54 16.03 43.70 11.02
N ILE A 55 15.09 42.77 10.76
CA ILE A 55 15.39 41.41 10.30
C ILE A 55 15.95 41.43 8.86
N GLN A 56 15.38 42.26 7.96
CA GLN A 56 15.96 42.49 6.63
C GLN A 56 17.41 42.99 6.74
N ALA A 57 17.67 44.03 7.53
CA ALA A 57 19.00 44.59 7.70
C ALA A 57 20.00 43.57 8.29
N PHE A 58 19.51 42.68 9.17
CA PHE A 58 20.30 41.55 9.67
C PHE A 58 20.69 40.58 8.54
N PHE A 59 19.75 40.20 7.67
CA PHE A 59 20.04 39.32 6.53
C PHE A 59 20.96 39.97 5.49
N GLU A 60 20.77 41.26 5.17
CA GLU A 60 21.66 42.01 4.25
C GLU A 60 23.13 42.03 4.71
N LEU A 61 23.38 41.91 6.03
CA LEU A 61 24.71 41.90 6.62
C LEU A 61 25.20 40.51 7.06
N SER A 62 24.37 39.49 6.92
CA SER A 62 24.70 38.12 7.34
C SER A 62 25.46 37.40 6.25
N GLN A 63 26.61 36.82 6.59
CA GLN A 63 27.36 35.95 5.68
C GLN A 63 26.65 34.60 5.43
N ASP A 64 25.69 34.25 6.28
CA ASP A 64 24.96 32.99 6.22
C ASP A 64 23.68 33.07 5.36
N PHE A 65 23.26 34.29 4.98
CA PHE A 65 22.10 34.46 4.11
C PHE A 65 22.50 34.10 2.67
N ALA A 66 21.81 33.12 2.09
CA ALA A 66 22.19 32.49 0.84
C ALA A 66 21.08 32.63 -0.23
N GLN A 67 20.53 33.84 -0.36
CA GLN A 67 19.44 34.14 -1.30
C GLN A 67 18.17 33.30 -1.06
N HIS A 68 17.86 33.02 0.20
CA HIS A 68 16.67 32.27 0.60
C HIS A 68 15.41 32.86 -0.05
N GLU A 69 14.65 32.02 -0.76
CA GLU A 69 13.43 32.42 -1.47
C GLU A 69 12.36 33.03 -0.55
N GLY A 70 12.27 32.60 0.71
CA GLY A 70 11.34 33.21 1.66
C GLY A 70 11.49 32.75 3.10
N ILE A 71 11.23 33.67 4.04
CA ILE A 71 11.04 33.40 5.46
C ILE A 71 9.62 33.78 5.82
N PHE A 72 8.85 32.81 6.31
CA PHE A 72 7.47 32.97 6.75
C PHE A 72 7.40 32.85 8.27
N ILE A 73 6.61 33.73 8.89
CA ILE A 73 6.44 33.82 10.34
C ILE A 73 4.93 33.80 10.64
N GLY A 74 4.51 33.02 11.62
CA GLY A 74 3.13 32.96 12.08
C GLY A 74 2.99 32.97 13.59
N ARG A 75 1.83 33.44 14.08
CA ARG A 75 1.34 33.21 15.45
C ARG A 75 -0.10 32.72 15.41
N GLU A 76 -0.57 32.14 16.51
CA GLU A 76 -1.97 31.76 16.69
C GLU A 76 -2.51 32.39 17.97
N GLU A 77 -3.82 32.65 17.99
CA GLU A 77 -4.48 33.18 19.19
C GLU A 77 -4.42 32.15 20.33
N GLY A 78 -4.10 32.60 21.54
CA GLY A 78 -3.98 31.75 22.72
C GLY A 78 -2.71 30.90 22.81
N LEU A 79 -1.79 31.00 21.82
CA LEU A 79 -0.50 30.31 21.84
C LEU A 79 0.64 31.33 21.92
N GLU A 80 1.35 31.36 23.05
CA GLU A 80 2.47 32.28 23.31
C GLU A 80 3.78 31.82 22.63
N THR A 81 3.74 31.65 21.31
CA THR A 81 4.91 31.26 20.51
C THR A 81 4.83 31.81 19.08
N LEU A 82 5.98 31.80 18.39
CA LEU A 82 6.10 32.09 16.97
C LEU A 82 6.49 30.83 16.20
N PHE A 83 5.90 30.69 15.03
CA PHE A 83 6.19 29.66 14.05
C PHE A 83 6.98 30.24 12.89
N PHE A 84 8.04 29.54 12.48
CA PHE A 84 8.85 29.94 11.35
C PHE A 84 8.92 28.83 10.30
N ALA A 85 8.96 29.24 9.03
CA ALA A 85 9.34 28.40 7.90
C ALA A 85 10.36 29.16 7.04
N PHE A 86 11.57 28.63 6.96
CA PHE A 86 12.67 29.15 6.14
C PHE A 86 12.77 28.34 4.86
N ILE A 87 12.63 28.99 3.71
CA ILE A 87 12.67 28.39 2.38
C ILE A 87 13.95 28.88 1.71
N HIS A 88 14.89 27.97 1.45
CA HIS A 88 16.14 28.34 0.80
C HIS A 88 15.99 28.35 -0.72
N ASP A 89 15.71 27.19 -1.32
CA ASP A 89 15.65 27.03 -2.77
C ASP A 89 14.63 25.95 -3.14
N THR A 90 13.73 26.26 -4.08
CA THR A 90 12.68 25.36 -4.58
C THR A 90 12.83 24.98 -6.06
N ARG A 91 13.99 25.21 -6.67
CA ARG A 91 14.24 24.84 -8.08
C ARG A 91 14.10 23.35 -8.33
N ARG A 92 14.66 22.51 -7.44
CA ARG A 92 14.56 21.05 -7.52
C ARG A 92 13.20 20.47 -7.10
N GLY A 93 12.29 21.28 -6.57
CA GLY A 93 10.97 20.84 -6.09
C GLY A 93 10.47 21.68 -4.91
N LEU A 94 9.42 21.24 -4.24
CA LEU A 94 8.92 21.92 -3.03
C LEU A 94 9.97 21.84 -1.90
N ALA A 95 9.93 22.74 -0.93
CA ALA A 95 10.91 22.73 0.15
C ALA A 95 10.58 21.66 1.20
N GLN A 96 11.58 20.91 1.65
CA GLN A 96 11.43 19.90 2.69
C GLN A 96 12.48 20.05 3.79
N GLY A 97 12.09 19.78 5.04
CA GLY A 97 13.00 19.65 6.18
C GLY A 97 12.24 19.58 7.51
N GLY A 98 12.91 19.22 8.59
CA GLY A 98 12.25 19.03 9.89
C GLY A 98 11.87 20.31 10.65
N LEU A 99 10.95 20.17 11.61
CA LEU A 99 10.52 21.18 12.58
C LEU A 99 11.37 21.08 13.85
N ARG A 100 12.16 22.12 14.12
CA ARG A 100 12.88 22.23 15.40
C ARG A 100 11.99 22.87 16.45
N PHE A 101 11.90 22.23 17.62
CA PHE A 101 11.25 22.80 18.80
C PHE A 101 12.32 23.08 19.87
N SER A 102 12.72 24.35 20.03
CA SER A 102 13.86 24.71 20.88
C SER A 102 13.74 26.11 21.49
N LYS A 103 14.59 26.38 22.49
CA LYS A 103 14.83 27.72 23.05
C LYS A 103 15.98 28.40 22.30
N TYR A 104 15.86 29.72 22.12
CA TYR A 104 16.91 30.59 21.61
C TYR A 104 17.13 31.76 22.56
N ASN A 105 18.39 32.16 22.76
CA ASN A 105 18.75 33.28 23.64
C ASN A 105 18.43 34.62 22.98
N THR A 106 18.75 34.75 21.68
CA THR A 106 18.48 35.94 20.89
C THR A 106 17.73 35.61 19.61
N LEU A 107 17.05 36.60 19.03
CA LEU A 107 16.42 36.47 17.72
C LEU A 107 17.47 36.21 16.62
N ALA A 108 18.67 36.78 16.74
CA ALA A 108 19.75 36.51 15.79
C ALA A 108 20.15 35.03 15.76
N ASP A 109 20.23 34.36 16.91
CA ASP A 109 20.57 32.93 16.98
C ASP A 109 19.54 32.08 16.23
N LEU A 110 18.25 32.38 16.40
CA LEU A 110 17.16 31.71 15.70
C LEU A 110 17.25 31.90 14.19
N LEU A 111 17.47 33.14 13.75
CA LEU A 111 17.50 33.47 12.33
C LEU A 111 18.71 32.83 11.62
N VAL A 112 19.88 32.83 12.27
CA VAL A 112 21.09 32.15 11.75
C VAL A 112 20.88 30.65 11.66
N ASP A 113 20.29 30.04 12.69
CA ASP A 113 19.99 28.60 12.70
C ASP A 113 19.03 28.24 11.56
N GLY A 114 17.95 29.01 11.39
CA GLY A 114 16.96 28.79 10.33
C GLY A 114 17.53 28.87 8.91
N ILE A 115 18.33 29.90 8.61
CA ILE A 115 18.92 30.07 7.27
C ILE A 115 20.00 29.02 6.97
N ARG A 116 20.85 28.68 7.95
CA ARG A 116 21.88 27.64 7.78
C ARG A 116 21.26 26.26 7.57
N LEU A 117 20.25 25.90 8.38
CA LEU A 117 19.63 24.58 8.30
C LEU A 117 18.82 24.39 7.01
N SER A 118 18.08 25.41 6.55
CA SER A 118 17.33 25.34 5.28
C SER A 118 18.26 25.25 4.05
N GLN A 119 19.39 25.95 4.08
CA GLN A 119 20.44 25.78 3.07
C GLN A 119 21.04 24.37 3.11
N GLY A 120 21.33 23.86 4.31
CA GLY A 120 21.79 22.49 4.51
C GLY A 120 20.83 21.45 3.94
N MET A 121 19.51 21.63 4.09
CA MET A 121 18.51 20.75 3.49
C MET A 121 18.50 20.80 1.96
N THR A 122 18.72 21.96 1.36
CA THR A 122 18.84 22.08 -0.11
C THR A 122 19.98 21.21 -0.62
N ARG A 123 21.16 21.36 -0.01
CA ARG A 123 22.36 20.60 -0.39
C ARG A 123 22.18 19.10 -0.13
N LYS A 124 21.61 18.74 1.02
CA LYS A 124 21.36 17.35 1.41
C LYS A 124 20.38 16.68 0.42
N ASN A 125 19.28 17.33 0.06
CA ASN A 125 18.32 16.82 -0.92
C ASN A 125 18.95 16.69 -2.31
N ALA A 126 19.63 17.73 -2.79
CA ALA A 126 20.27 17.73 -4.09
C ALA A 126 21.31 16.61 -4.22
N LEU A 127 22.17 16.44 -3.21
CA LEU A 127 23.22 15.42 -3.22
C LEU A 127 22.68 14.00 -3.00
N ALA A 128 21.53 13.86 -2.33
CA ALA A 128 20.80 12.60 -2.26
C ALA A 128 20.14 12.21 -3.60
N GLY A 129 20.18 13.09 -4.62
CA GLY A 129 19.52 12.88 -5.89
C GLY A 129 18.00 13.09 -5.83
N LEU A 130 17.50 13.72 -4.77
CA LEU A 130 16.08 13.95 -4.55
C LEU A 130 15.61 15.18 -5.34
N TRP A 131 14.38 15.10 -5.86
CA TRP A 131 13.68 16.23 -6.48
C TRP A 131 12.91 17.05 -5.43
N TRP A 132 13.65 17.49 -4.40
CA TRP A 132 13.16 18.32 -3.31
C TRP A 132 14.07 19.53 -3.11
N GLY A 133 13.46 20.67 -2.82
CA GLY A 133 14.12 21.88 -2.35
C GLY A 133 14.45 21.81 -0.86
N GLY A 134 15.11 22.83 -0.31
CA GLY A 134 15.45 22.89 1.12
C GLY A 134 14.57 23.85 1.90
N GLY A 135 14.00 23.34 2.99
CA GLY A 135 13.24 24.13 3.94
C GLY A 135 13.59 23.82 5.39
N LYS A 136 13.20 24.69 6.32
CA LYS A 136 13.31 24.44 7.75
C LYS A 136 12.21 25.07 8.57
N GLY A 137 11.62 24.30 9.47
CA GLY A 137 10.65 24.76 10.44
C GLY A 137 11.31 25.04 11.79
N ILE A 138 10.93 26.14 12.44
CA ILE A 138 11.30 26.40 13.84
C ILE A 138 10.06 26.84 14.61
N MET A 139 9.81 26.19 15.75
CA MET A 139 8.83 26.59 16.75
C MET A 139 9.57 26.86 18.05
N VAL A 140 9.32 28.01 18.66
CA VAL A 140 10.07 28.45 19.85
C VAL A 140 9.35 28.01 21.11
N PHE A 141 10.10 27.70 22.16
CA PHE A 141 9.49 27.42 23.46
C PHE A 141 8.66 28.63 23.94
N PRO A 142 7.44 28.38 24.44
CA PRO A 142 6.69 29.36 25.21
C PRO A 142 7.51 29.90 26.39
N PRO A 143 7.27 31.14 26.84
CA PRO A 143 8.11 31.81 27.83
C PRO A 143 8.13 31.09 29.20
N ASP A 144 7.05 30.38 29.53
CA ASP A 144 6.93 29.60 30.76
C ASP A 144 7.63 28.24 30.69
N ILE A 145 8.29 27.91 29.57
CA ILE A 145 8.86 26.60 29.29
C ILE A 145 10.36 26.73 29.01
N THR A 146 11.16 26.01 29.77
CA THR A 146 12.62 26.04 29.65
C THR A 146 13.22 24.78 29.04
N ASN A 147 12.49 23.67 29.04
CA ASN A 147 12.88 22.41 28.39
C ASN A 147 11.65 21.62 27.90
N THR A 148 11.87 20.61 27.05
CA THR A 148 10.78 19.77 26.52
C THR A 148 10.11 18.89 27.56
N GLU A 149 10.78 18.57 28.68
CA GLU A 149 10.24 17.70 29.73
C GLU A 149 9.07 18.35 30.49
N GLN A 150 9.04 19.69 30.55
CA GLN A 150 7.93 20.47 31.11
C GLN A 150 6.67 20.44 30.23
N LEU A 151 6.77 20.05 28.96
CA LEU A 151 5.64 19.72 28.08
C LEU A 151 5.62 18.22 27.81
N GLN A 152 4.98 17.48 28.71
CA GLN A 152 4.83 16.04 28.56
C GLN A 152 4.30 15.67 27.17
N VAL A 153 4.98 14.72 26.54
CA VAL A 153 4.57 14.13 25.26
C VAL A 153 3.15 13.60 25.40
N GLY A 154 2.29 13.91 24.43
CA GLY A 154 0.88 13.53 24.44
C GLY A 154 -0.06 14.43 25.26
N SER A 155 0.45 15.41 26.02
CA SER A 155 -0.40 16.38 26.72
C SER A 155 -1.22 17.25 25.76
N VAL A 156 -2.42 17.64 26.18
CA VAL A 156 -3.32 18.50 25.39
C VAL A 156 -2.64 19.81 25.02
N ARG A 157 -1.85 20.39 25.94
CA ARG A 157 -1.11 21.62 25.72
C ARG A 157 -0.01 21.48 24.68
N ARG A 158 0.76 20.38 24.70
CA ARG A 158 1.77 20.13 23.65
C ARG A 158 1.08 19.97 22.29
N ARG A 159 0.02 19.16 22.25
CA ARG A 159 -0.76 18.92 21.03
C ARG A 159 -1.29 20.21 20.41
N SER A 160 -1.83 21.15 21.20
CA SER A 160 -2.36 22.42 20.68
C SER A 160 -1.31 23.29 19.99
N PHE A 161 -0.05 23.29 20.46
CA PHE A 161 1.05 23.98 19.79
C PHE A 161 1.35 23.38 18.42
N PHE A 162 1.43 22.05 18.32
CA PHE A 162 1.70 21.36 17.05
C PHE A 162 0.52 21.42 16.08
N GLU A 163 -0.72 21.42 16.55
CA GLU A 163 -1.90 21.71 15.73
C GLU A 163 -1.87 23.17 15.23
N GLY A 164 -1.51 24.13 16.08
CA GLY A 164 -1.29 25.53 15.67
C GLY A 164 -0.24 25.65 14.57
N TYR A 165 0.89 24.95 14.73
CA TYR A 165 1.92 24.87 13.70
C TYR A 165 1.40 24.22 12.41
N GLY A 166 0.61 23.15 12.53
CA GLY A 166 -0.02 22.49 11.38
C GLY A 166 -0.94 23.41 10.57
N ARG A 167 -1.73 24.28 11.22
CA ARG A 167 -2.52 25.31 10.54
C ARG A 167 -1.64 26.36 9.86
N PHE A 168 -0.54 26.76 10.50
CA PHE A 168 0.44 27.64 9.88
C PHE A 168 1.04 27.02 8.61
N ILE A 169 1.47 25.75 8.66
CA ILE A 169 1.98 25.03 7.49
C ILE A 169 0.91 24.88 6.39
N ALA A 170 -0.33 24.55 6.75
CA ALA A 170 -1.45 24.48 5.81
C ALA A 170 -1.59 25.78 5.02
N SER A 171 -1.45 26.91 5.71
CA SER A 171 -1.60 28.24 5.12
C SER A 171 -0.52 28.61 4.11
N LEU A 172 0.62 27.90 4.09
CA LEU A 172 1.71 28.11 3.13
C LEU A 172 1.46 27.41 1.77
N GLY A 173 0.30 26.78 1.57
CA GLY A 173 -0.10 26.26 0.26
C GLY A 173 0.77 25.12 -0.28
N GLY A 174 1.54 24.46 0.60
CA GLY A 174 2.40 23.35 0.24
C GLY A 174 3.76 23.73 -0.35
N VAL A 175 4.21 24.98 -0.21
CA VAL A 175 5.61 25.34 -0.55
C VAL A 175 6.62 24.64 0.37
N TYR A 176 6.22 24.32 1.60
CA TYR A 176 7.07 23.68 2.61
C TYR A 176 6.40 22.43 3.21
N TYR A 177 7.17 21.36 3.28
CA TYR A 177 6.83 20.09 3.93
C TYR A 177 7.69 19.91 5.16
N THR A 178 7.04 19.74 6.31
CA THR A 178 7.71 19.59 7.59
C THR A 178 7.87 18.12 7.99
N ALA A 179 8.78 17.86 8.93
CA ALA A 179 9.12 16.51 9.41
C ALA A 179 9.64 16.59 10.85
N GLU A 180 10.00 15.46 11.44
CA GLU A 180 10.64 15.43 12.76
C GLU A 180 12.05 16.07 12.74
N ASP A 181 12.38 16.82 13.79
CA ASP A 181 13.74 17.26 14.15
C ASP A 181 13.88 17.38 15.69
N VAL A 182 15.04 17.85 16.16
CA VAL A 182 15.33 18.16 17.57
C VAL A 182 14.15 18.83 18.28
N GLY A 183 13.72 18.20 19.38
CA GLY A 183 12.62 18.66 20.23
C GLY A 183 11.23 18.20 19.79
N THR A 184 11.13 17.43 18.70
CA THR A 184 9.87 16.86 18.19
C THR A 184 9.96 15.34 18.07
N ASN A 185 8.82 14.67 17.91
CA ASN A 185 8.72 13.24 17.66
C ASN A 185 7.59 12.91 16.66
N THR A 186 7.45 11.63 16.31
CA THR A 186 6.41 11.17 15.38
C THR A 186 4.96 11.46 15.86
N ASP A 187 4.68 11.47 17.18
CA ASP A 187 3.36 11.85 17.70
C ASP A 187 3.06 13.34 17.48
N ASP A 188 4.08 14.20 17.63
CA ASP A 188 3.95 15.62 17.31
C ASP A 188 3.65 15.81 15.82
N MET A 189 4.31 15.04 14.94
CA MET A 189 4.02 15.07 13.50
C MET A 189 2.61 14.58 13.18
N SER A 190 2.06 13.65 13.95
CA SER A 190 0.65 13.25 13.85
C SER A 190 -0.29 14.41 14.19
N ALA A 191 0.04 15.23 15.20
CA ALA A 191 -0.72 16.43 15.54
C ALA A 191 -0.65 17.49 14.44
N VAL A 192 0.54 17.72 13.86
CA VAL A 192 0.71 18.62 12.70
C VAL A 192 -0.10 18.10 11.50
N LEU A 193 -0.04 16.79 11.21
CA LEU A 193 -0.76 16.13 10.12
C LEU A 193 -2.28 16.26 10.27
N SER A 194 -2.80 16.24 11.49
CA SER A 194 -4.24 16.37 11.74
C SER A 194 -4.84 17.66 11.15
N GLN A 195 -3.99 18.68 10.93
CA GLN A 195 -4.39 19.98 10.39
C GLN A 195 -4.01 20.16 8.92
N ASN A 196 -3.09 19.35 8.38
CA ASN A 196 -2.57 19.54 7.02
C ASN A 196 -1.86 18.29 6.47
N ARG A 197 -1.75 18.18 5.13
CA ARG A 197 -1.08 17.05 4.46
C ARG A 197 0.42 17.25 4.16
N PHE A 198 1.00 18.40 4.50
CA PHE A 198 2.36 18.79 4.16
C PHE A 198 3.33 18.40 5.28
N THR A 199 3.28 17.13 5.70
CA THR A 199 4.02 16.61 6.85
C THR A 199 4.46 15.17 6.58
N THR A 200 5.69 14.83 6.96
CA THR A 200 6.29 13.49 6.88
C THR A 200 6.83 13.05 8.25
N CYS A 201 7.43 11.84 8.34
CA CYS A 201 7.75 11.17 9.61
C CYS A 201 6.50 10.87 10.43
N ILE A 202 5.40 10.53 9.74
CA ILE A 202 4.17 10.13 10.41
C ILE A 202 4.39 8.76 11.09
N PRO A 203 3.79 8.48 12.26
CA PRO A 203 3.92 7.18 12.90
C PRO A 203 3.54 6.05 11.95
N ALA A 204 4.25 4.92 12.02
CA ALA A 204 3.96 3.75 11.17
C ALA A 204 2.52 3.23 11.37
N THR A 205 2.01 3.31 12.60
CA THR A 205 0.59 3.02 12.94
C THR A 205 -0.41 3.91 12.20
N ASN A 206 0.03 5.11 11.81
CA ASN A 206 -0.74 6.06 11.02
C ASN A 206 -0.34 6.01 9.53
N GLY A 207 0.42 5.00 9.10
CA GLY A 207 0.83 4.78 7.71
C GLY A 207 1.90 5.74 7.20
N GLY A 208 2.75 6.27 8.09
CA GLY A 208 3.99 6.95 7.71
C GLY A 208 5.22 6.06 7.83
N SER A 209 6.41 6.64 7.63
CA SER A 209 7.67 5.90 7.60
C SER A 209 8.30 5.67 8.98
N GLY A 210 7.78 6.31 10.04
CA GLY A 210 8.32 6.19 11.39
C GLY A 210 9.75 6.74 11.56
N ASN A 211 10.53 6.15 12.47
CA ASN A 211 11.87 6.64 12.83
C ASN A 211 12.92 6.28 11.75
N PRO A 212 13.56 7.26 11.10
CA PRO A 212 14.54 7.01 10.03
C PRO A 212 15.92 6.53 10.52
N SER A 213 16.19 6.56 11.83
CA SER A 213 17.54 6.41 12.38
C SER A 213 18.28 5.12 11.97
N PRO A 214 17.64 3.93 11.91
CA PRO A 214 18.30 2.71 11.46
C PRO A 214 18.83 2.76 10.02
N PHE A 215 18.09 3.43 9.12
CA PHE A 215 18.52 3.60 7.73
C PHE A 215 19.68 4.58 7.62
N THR A 216 19.67 5.64 8.43
CA THR A 216 20.81 6.56 8.55
C THR A 216 22.07 5.84 8.99
N ALA A 217 21.98 4.94 9.97
CA ALA A 217 23.12 4.15 10.40
C ALA A 217 23.69 3.28 9.27
N ARG A 218 22.81 2.66 8.46
CA ARG A 218 23.23 1.89 7.28
C ARG A 218 23.93 2.78 6.25
N GLY A 219 23.42 3.98 5.98
CA GLY A 219 24.06 4.94 5.09
C GLY A 219 25.47 5.34 5.58
N VAL A 220 25.63 5.61 6.87
CA VAL A 220 26.93 5.92 7.48
C VAL A 220 27.90 4.74 7.38
N PHE A 221 27.43 3.52 7.61
CA PHE A 221 28.24 2.31 7.42
C PHE A 221 28.73 2.18 5.97
N ARG A 222 27.85 2.38 4.97
CA ARG A 222 28.24 2.32 3.54
C ARG A 222 29.18 3.45 3.14
N ALA A 223 29.00 4.66 3.69
CA ALA A 223 29.95 5.75 3.51
C ALA A 223 31.34 5.44 4.10
N MET A 224 31.37 4.79 5.27
CA MET A 224 32.61 4.37 5.93
C MET A 224 33.36 3.34 5.09
N GLN A 225 32.66 2.35 4.53
CA GLN A 225 33.27 1.38 3.63
C GLN A 225 33.84 2.02 2.35
N ALA A 226 33.16 3.02 1.79
CA ALA A 226 33.65 3.76 0.63
C ALA A 226 34.90 4.58 0.98
N GLY A 227 34.88 5.31 2.10
CA GLY A 227 36.05 6.03 2.60
C GLY A 227 37.24 5.10 2.87
N TRP A 228 36.98 3.95 3.48
CA TRP A 228 38.00 2.94 3.75
C TRP A 228 38.60 2.35 2.46
N LYS A 229 37.78 2.11 1.44
CA LYS A 229 38.25 1.65 0.12
C LYS A 229 39.19 2.62 -0.55
N VAL A 230 38.95 3.93 -0.40
CA VAL A 230 39.84 4.97 -0.95
C VAL A 230 41.21 4.93 -0.27
N ILE A 231 41.28 4.60 1.02
CA ILE A 231 42.50 4.59 1.82
C ILE A 231 43.26 3.26 1.70
N SER A 232 42.54 2.14 1.79
CA SER A 232 43.12 0.79 1.94
C SER A 232 43.03 -0.07 0.68
N GLY A 233 42.23 0.32 -0.31
CA GLY A 233 41.95 -0.46 -1.52
C GLY A 233 40.82 -1.50 -1.37
N THR A 234 40.31 -1.75 -0.15
CA THR A 234 39.23 -2.71 0.13
C THR A 234 38.04 -2.07 0.86
N GLU A 235 36.83 -2.59 0.64
CA GLU A 235 35.62 -2.18 1.36
C GLU A 235 35.31 -3.01 2.62
N SER A 236 36.09 -4.06 2.87
CA SER A 236 35.95 -4.87 4.09
C SER A 236 36.43 -4.08 5.30
N LEU A 237 35.61 -4.05 6.36
CA LEU A 237 35.93 -3.46 7.66
C LEU A 237 36.38 -4.52 8.68
N GLN A 238 36.61 -5.76 8.24
CA GLN A 238 37.06 -6.83 9.13
C GLN A 238 38.41 -6.49 9.76
N GLY A 239 38.47 -6.48 11.09
CA GLY A 239 39.66 -6.16 11.87
C GLY A 239 39.99 -4.66 11.96
N VAL A 240 39.25 -3.78 11.30
CA VAL A 240 39.46 -2.32 11.33
C VAL A 240 39.09 -1.78 12.71
N LYS A 241 39.93 -0.90 13.29
CA LYS A 241 39.63 -0.28 14.58
C LYS A 241 38.78 0.97 14.41
N VAL A 242 37.59 1.02 15.01
CA VAL A 242 36.64 2.13 14.86
C VAL A 242 36.27 2.71 16.22
N ALA A 243 36.47 4.02 16.40
CA ALA A 243 36.01 4.75 17.58
C ALA A 243 34.68 5.47 17.30
N VAL A 244 33.60 5.04 17.96
CA VAL A 244 32.24 5.59 17.79
C VAL A 244 31.87 6.47 18.99
N GLN A 245 31.72 7.77 18.76
CA GLN A 245 31.32 8.72 19.81
C GLN A 245 29.79 8.86 19.82
N GLY A 246 29.13 8.18 20.77
CA GLY A 246 27.67 8.15 20.94
C GLY A 246 27.01 6.86 20.45
N ALA A 247 26.22 6.23 21.32
CA ALA A 247 25.40 5.04 21.09
C ALA A 247 23.89 5.38 21.14
N GLY A 248 23.50 6.52 20.58
CA GLY A 248 22.09 6.94 20.44
C GLY A 248 21.36 6.26 19.28
N ASN A 249 20.25 6.85 18.82
CA ASN A 249 19.36 6.26 17.80
C ASN A 249 20.05 5.85 16.49
N VAL A 250 21.13 6.53 16.10
CA VAL A 250 21.94 6.18 14.91
C VAL A 250 23.23 5.47 15.28
N GLY A 251 23.89 5.90 16.36
CA GLY A 251 25.17 5.34 16.80
C GLY A 251 25.07 3.87 17.20
N TYR A 252 24.00 3.49 17.92
CA TYR A 252 23.81 2.11 18.35
C TYR A 252 23.61 1.13 17.17
N PRO A 253 22.71 1.39 16.19
CA PRO A 253 22.64 0.55 15.00
C PRO A 253 23.93 0.56 14.15
N LEU A 254 24.69 1.66 14.13
CA LEU A 254 25.99 1.70 13.45
C LEU A 254 27.00 0.76 14.13
N ILE A 255 27.07 0.77 15.46
CA ILE A 255 27.90 -0.16 16.25
C ILE A 255 27.54 -1.60 15.89
N LYS A 256 26.24 -1.93 15.77
CA LYS A 256 25.78 -3.26 15.37
C LYS A 256 26.28 -3.67 13.97
N TYR A 257 26.13 -2.80 12.96
CA TYR A 257 26.66 -3.09 11.61
C TYR A 257 28.19 -3.28 11.60
N LEU A 258 28.91 -2.49 12.39
CA LEU A 258 30.37 -2.62 12.53
C LEU A 258 30.75 -3.94 13.22
N TYR A 259 30.02 -4.33 14.26
CA TYR A 259 30.24 -5.54 15.03
C TYR A 259 30.03 -6.78 14.16
N GLU A 260 28.92 -6.83 13.42
CA GLU A 260 28.60 -7.88 12.44
C GLU A 260 29.63 -7.97 11.30
N SER A 261 30.29 -6.86 10.96
CA SER A 261 31.37 -6.85 9.95
C SER A 261 32.75 -7.30 10.48
N GLY A 262 32.86 -7.57 11.78
CA GLY A 262 34.09 -7.99 12.44
C GLY A 262 35.07 -6.84 12.72
N ALA A 263 34.59 -5.59 12.86
CA ALA A 263 35.41 -4.45 13.25
C ALA A 263 35.71 -4.46 14.77
N LYS A 264 36.84 -3.88 15.17
CA LYS A 264 37.20 -3.69 16.59
C LYS A 264 36.70 -2.33 17.05
N ILE A 265 35.71 -2.30 17.95
CA ILE A 265 34.96 -1.08 18.24
C ILE A 265 35.30 -0.54 19.63
N TYR A 266 35.65 0.74 19.67
CA TYR A 266 35.78 1.55 20.87
C TYR A 266 34.60 2.52 20.89
N PHE A 267 33.89 2.66 22.00
CA PHE A 267 32.73 3.55 22.04
C PHE A 267 32.58 4.28 23.38
N CYS A 268 31.86 5.39 23.35
CA CYS A 268 31.44 6.14 24.54
C CYS A 268 30.00 6.64 24.37
N ASP A 269 29.27 6.82 25.48
CA ASP A 269 27.98 7.51 25.54
C ASP A 269 27.84 8.19 26.91
N MET A 270 26.86 9.08 27.07
CA MET A 270 26.54 9.72 28.37
C MET A 270 25.50 8.93 29.17
N SER A 271 24.73 8.05 28.51
CA SER A 271 23.68 7.25 29.13
C SER A 271 24.22 5.90 29.60
N GLU A 272 24.27 5.70 30.92
CA GLU A 272 24.65 4.41 31.51
C GLU A 272 23.75 3.26 31.03
N THR A 273 22.46 3.52 30.80
CA THR A 273 21.51 2.53 30.29
C THR A 273 21.89 2.04 28.90
N ARG A 274 22.26 2.95 27.98
CA ARG A 274 22.68 2.57 26.62
C ARG A 274 24.03 1.87 26.61
N ILE A 275 24.94 2.28 27.49
CA ILE A 275 26.24 1.61 27.66
C ILE A 275 26.03 0.15 28.09
N LYS A 276 25.20 -0.08 29.12
CA LYS A 276 24.88 -1.44 29.59
C LYS A 276 24.26 -2.28 28.48
N GLN A 277 23.25 -1.74 27.79
CA GLN A 277 22.60 -2.44 26.68
C GLN A 277 23.61 -2.82 25.57
N ALA A 278 24.50 -1.91 25.19
CA ALA A 278 25.50 -2.19 24.15
C ALA A 278 26.49 -3.28 24.57
N LEU A 279 26.95 -3.26 25.82
CA LEU A 279 27.89 -4.26 26.34
C LEU A 279 27.25 -5.63 26.59
N GLU A 280 25.97 -5.68 26.94
CA GLU A 280 25.20 -6.93 27.09
C GLU A 280 24.98 -7.62 25.73
N GLU A 281 24.61 -6.86 24.70
CA GLU A 281 24.35 -7.41 23.37
C GLU A 281 25.64 -7.67 22.56
N MET A 282 26.70 -6.89 22.79
CA MET A 282 27.96 -6.95 22.05
C MET A 282 29.15 -6.91 23.04
N PRO A 283 29.52 -8.07 23.63
CA PRO A 283 30.49 -8.11 24.73
C PRO A 283 31.94 -7.80 24.34
N GLU A 284 32.28 -7.76 23.04
CA GLU A 284 33.64 -7.42 22.57
C GLU A 284 33.85 -5.90 22.37
N LEU A 285 32.85 -5.06 22.65
CA LEU A 285 33.00 -3.62 22.60
C LEU A 285 33.92 -3.11 23.72
N THR A 286 34.78 -2.14 23.42
CA THR A 286 35.64 -1.50 24.42
C THR A 286 35.05 -0.13 24.80
N LEU A 287 34.60 0.01 26.05
CA LEU A 287 34.13 1.30 26.59
C LEU A 287 35.33 2.22 26.86
N VAL A 288 35.26 3.46 26.39
CA VAL A 288 36.23 4.54 26.66
C VAL A 288 35.52 5.80 27.15
N THR A 289 36.25 6.74 27.75
CA THR A 289 35.67 8.04 28.10
C THR A 289 35.52 8.96 26.89
N ASN A 290 34.65 9.97 27.00
CA ASN A 290 34.48 11.00 25.96
C ASN A 290 35.76 11.80 25.66
N GLU A 291 36.71 11.83 26.59
CA GLU A 291 37.97 12.54 26.41
C GLU A 291 39.05 11.65 25.79
N GLU A 292 39.17 10.41 26.25
CA GLU A 292 40.15 9.44 25.73
C GLU A 292 39.91 9.09 24.26
N ILE A 293 38.65 9.14 23.81
CA ILE A 293 38.27 8.73 22.45
C ILE A 293 39.04 9.49 21.35
N PHE A 294 39.49 10.71 21.62
CA PHE A 294 40.25 11.53 20.66
C PHE A 294 41.73 11.14 20.53
N ASP A 295 42.30 10.46 21.53
CA ASP A 295 43.73 10.13 21.60
C ASP A 295 44.05 8.67 21.19
N LEU A 296 43.00 7.88 20.91
CA LEU A 296 43.09 6.47 20.53
C LEU A 296 43.82 6.28 19.20
N ASP A 297 44.65 5.24 19.14
CA ASP A 297 45.30 4.77 17.91
C ASP A 297 44.39 3.77 17.18
N VAL A 298 43.47 4.32 16.38
CA VAL A 298 42.40 3.61 15.66
C VAL A 298 42.36 4.04 14.20
N ASP A 299 41.75 3.25 13.33
CA ASP A 299 41.73 3.54 11.90
C ASP A 299 40.66 4.57 11.53
N VAL A 300 39.49 4.53 12.19
CA VAL A 300 38.33 5.36 11.88
C VAL A 300 37.76 6.03 13.13
N PHE A 301 37.46 7.32 13.07
CA PHE A 301 36.67 8.05 14.07
C PHE A 301 35.27 8.39 13.54
N ALA A 302 34.23 7.99 14.27
CA ALA A 302 32.83 8.11 13.89
C ALA A 302 32.03 8.93 14.92
N PRO A 303 32.01 10.27 14.79
CA PRO A 303 31.21 11.13 15.67
C PRO A 303 29.72 10.97 15.36
N CYS A 304 28.94 10.48 16.34
CA CYS A 304 27.51 10.20 16.20
C CYS A 304 26.63 10.88 17.26
N ALA A 305 27.23 11.57 18.24
CA ALA A 305 26.52 12.24 19.34
C ALA A 305 26.19 13.72 19.04
N ILE A 306 27.21 14.58 18.98
CA ILE A 306 27.07 16.04 18.88
C ILE A 306 27.98 16.54 17.74
N GLY A 307 27.58 17.63 17.08
CA GLY A 307 28.41 18.31 16.07
C GLY A 307 29.64 19.02 16.67
N ALA A 308 30.46 19.61 15.79
CA ALA A 308 31.65 20.42 16.10
C ALA A 308 32.75 19.71 16.93
N GLN A 309 32.72 18.38 17.01
CA GLN A 309 33.71 17.58 17.76
C GLN A 309 35.06 17.48 17.05
N VAL A 310 35.10 17.70 15.74
CA VAL A 310 36.33 17.75 14.95
C VAL A 310 36.63 19.21 14.67
N ASN A 311 37.68 19.73 15.29
CA ASN A 311 38.03 21.14 15.28
C ASN A 311 39.54 21.34 15.50
N SER A 312 40.01 22.59 15.45
CA SER A 312 41.43 22.95 15.64
C SER A 312 42.09 22.42 16.93
N GLN A 313 41.32 22.09 17.97
CA GLN A 313 41.84 21.52 19.23
C GLN A 313 41.87 19.98 19.23
N THR A 314 40.92 19.33 18.56
CA THR A 314 40.81 17.85 18.54
C THR A 314 41.53 17.22 17.35
N ILE A 315 41.56 17.87 16.18
CA ILE A 315 42.29 17.39 14.99
C ILE A 315 43.76 17.06 15.31
N PRO A 316 44.49 17.85 16.12
CA PRO A 316 45.86 17.52 16.52
C PRO A 316 46.03 16.18 17.27
N ARG A 317 45.00 15.77 18.01
CA ARG A 317 45.00 14.58 18.88
C ARG A 317 44.65 13.31 18.13
N LEU A 318 43.80 13.43 17.10
CA LEU A 318 43.34 12.29 16.30
C LEU A 318 44.50 11.55 15.61
N LYS A 319 44.60 10.25 15.89
CA LYS A 319 45.50 9.29 15.24
C LYS A 319 44.70 8.33 14.35
N VAL A 320 43.95 8.89 13.41
CA VAL A 320 43.03 8.13 12.53
C VAL A 320 43.32 8.38 11.07
N LYS A 321 42.89 7.46 10.20
CA LYS A 321 42.99 7.60 8.75
C LYS A 321 41.71 8.16 8.14
N LEU A 322 40.56 7.91 8.77
CA LEU A 322 39.24 8.32 8.29
C LEU A 322 38.40 8.94 9.41
N VAL A 323 37.72 10.04 9.09
CA VAL A 323 36.61 10.59 9.89
C VAL A 323 35.31 10.44 9.10
N CYS A 324 34.37 9.65 9.63
CA CYS A 324 33.08 9.38 9.01
C CYS A 324 32.04 9.04 10.09
N GLY A 325 31.08 9.95 10.33
CA GLY A 325 30.10 9.81 11.41
C GLY A 325 28.72 10.35 11.06
N ALA A 326 27.78 10.16 11.97
CA ALA A 326 26.38 10.55 11.78
C ALA A 326 26.04 11.95 12.33
N ALA A 327 26.91 12.56 13.15
CA ALA A 327 26.61 13.86 13.75
C ALA A 327 26.40 14.93 12.66
N ASN A 328 25.36 15.77 12.79
CA ASN A 328 25.21 16.90 11.89
C ASN A 328 26.28 17.95 12.21
N ASN A 329 26.89 18.54 11.18
CA ASN A 329 27.97 19.53 11.30
C ASN A 329 29.16 19.01 12.13
N ILE A 330 29.79 17.90 11.70
CA ILE A 330 30.94 17.29 12.40
C ILE A 330 32.07 18.28 12.65
N LEU A 331 32.37 19.11 11.65
CA LEU A 331 33.41 20.13 11.69
C LEU A 331 32.89 21.40 12.35
N LYS A 332 33.70 22.03 13.21
CA LYS A 332 33.34 23.32 13.83
C LYS A 332 33.44 24.47 12.84
N GLU A 333 34.53 24.52 12.07
CA GLU A 333 34.77 25.45 10.98
C GLU A 333 34.96 24.65 9.68
N PRO A 334 33.88 24.39 8.90
CA PRO A 334 33.88 23.39 7.84
C PRO A 334 35.02 23.51 6.80
N GLU A 335 35.37 24.73 6.40
CA GLU A 335 36.42 24.98 5.42
C GLU A 335 37.82 24.79 6.01
N ALA A 336 38.10 25.44 7.14
CA ALA A 336 39.40 25.42 7.80
C ALA A 336 39.73 24.03 8.36
N ASP A 337 38.78 23.40 9.06
CA ASP A 337 38.97 22.08 9.65
C ASP A 337 39.11 20.99 8.57
N ALA A 338 38.39 21.09 7.45
CA ALA A 338 38.55 20.15 6.34
C ALA A 338 39.93 20.29 5.66
N LEU A 339 40.49 21.51 5.62
CA LEU A 339 41.85 21.73 5.14
C LEU A 339 42.87 21.13 6.11
N ASN A 340 42.72 21.37 7.41
CA ASN A 340 43.59 20.80 8.44
C ASN A 340 43.60 19.25 8.41
N LEU A 341 42.44 18.62 8.19
CA LEU A 341 42.34 17.16 8.01
C LEU A 341 43.10 16.70 6.76
N LYS A 342 42.93 17.41 5.63
CA LYS A 342 43.60 17.11 4.37
C LYS A 342 45.13 17.24 4.48
N GLU A 343 45.63 18.29 5.14
CA GLU A 343 47.07 18.51 5.38
C GLU A 343 47.71 17.42 6.24
N ARG A 344 46.94 16.82 7.16
CA ARG A 344 47.37 15.67 7.96
C ARG A 344 47.17 14.32 7.27
N GLY A 345 46.67 14.31 6.03
CA GLY A 345 46.38 13.07 5.30
C GLY A 345 45.20 12.27 5.86
N ILE A 346 44.34 12.89 6.67
CA ILE A 346 43.14 12.26 7.22
C ILE A 346 41.99 12.43 6.22
N ALA A 347 41.45 11.32 5.74
CA ALA A 347 40.28 11.34 4.87
C ALA A 347 39.04 11.74 5.68
N PHE A 348 38.16 12.54 5.07
CA PHE A 348 36.94 13.01 5.71
C PHE A 348 35.73 12.79 4.80
N VAL A 349 34.67 12.20 5.34
CA VAL A 349 33.37 12.11 4.66
C VAL A 349 32.41 13.15 5.26
N PRO A 350 31.92 14.11 4.46
CA PRO A 350 30.97 15.10 4.94
C PRO A 350 29.66 14.47 5.45
N ASP A 351 29.13 15.02 6.54
CA ASP A 351 27.97 14.48 7.25
C ASP A 351 26.71 14.44 6.38
N PHE A 352 26.45 15.45 5.57
CA PHE A 352 25.29 15.46 4.68
C PHE A 352 25.41 14.50 3.46
N VAL A 353 26.55 13.82 3.30
CA VAL A 353 26.73 12.70 2.35
C VAL A 353 26.32 11.39 3.01
N CYS A 354 26.80 11.12 4.22
CA CYS A 354 26.58 9.84 4.91
C CYS A 354 25.27 9.82 5.73
N ASN A 355 24.90 10.94 6.36
CA ASN A 355 23.67 11.16 7.12
C ASN A 355 22.58 11.84 6.26
N ARG A 356 22.16 11.15 5.21
CA ARG A 356 21.09 11.60 4.30
C ARG A 356 19.89 10.66 4.21
N MET A 357 19.98 9.45 4.76
CA MET A 357 18.87 8.49 4.66
C MET A 357 17.61 8.94 5.37
N GLY A 358 17.73 9.77 6.41
CA GLY A 358 16.55 10.34 7.06
C GLY A 358 15.71 11.23 6.14
N ILE A 359 16.33 11.99 5.24
CA ILE A 359 15.56 12.82 4.30
C ILE A 359 15.02 12.01 3.12
N ILE A 360 15.75 10.97 2.68
CA ILE A 360 15.27 10.01 1.68
C ILE A 360 14.02 9.29 2.21
N ASN A 361 14.05 8.84 3.47
CA ASN A 361 12.90 8.25 4.14
C ASN A 361 11.67 9.19 4.13
N CYS A 362 11.88 10.47 4.43
CA CYS A 362 10.82 11.46 4.36
C CYS A 362 10.30 11.67 2.92
N ALA A 363 11.18 11.69 1.93
CA ALA A 363 10.82 11.85 0.52
C ALA A 363 10.02 10.64 0.00
N ASP A 364 10.42 9.42 0.36
CA ASP A 364 9.73 8.19 -0.01
C ASP A 364 8.35 8.08 0.65
N GLU A 365 8.23 8.49 1.91
CA GLU A 365 6.93 8.56 2.60
C GLU A 365 5.92 9.39 1.81
N TRP A 366 6.35 10.53 1.27
CA TRP A 366 5.50 11.39 0.45
C TRP A 366 5.08 10.73 -0.88
N LEU A 367 5.97 9.94 -1.49
CA LEU A 367 5.69 9.20 -2.72
C LEU A 367 4.77 7.98 -2.50
N GLY A 368 4.68 7.51 -1.24
CA GLY A 368 3.97 6.31 -0.83
C GLY A 368 4.98 5.17 -0.58
N TYR A 369 5.02 4.69 0.66
CA TYR A 369 6.02 3.73 1.12
C TYR A 369 5.91 2.37 0.40
N LEU A 370 6.97 1.97 -0.30
CA LEU A 370 7.20 0.63 -0.85
C LEU A 370 8.42 0.07 -0.12
N GLY A 371 8.23 -0.77 0.90
CA GLY A 371 9.23 -1.07 1.95
C GLY A 371 10.59 -1.65 1.53
N GLU A 372 10.81 -1.98 0.26
CA GLU A 372 12.11 -2.46 -0.26
C GLU A 372 13.04 -1.34 -0.78
N ASP A 373 12.51 -0.16 -1.15
CA ASP A 373 13.25 0.86 -1.90
C ASP A 373 14.35 1.57 -1.07
N ILE A 374 14.06 1.87 0.20
CA ILE A 374 14.99 2.64 1.05
C ILE A 374 16.30 1.89 1.36
N ARG A 375 16.28 0.55 1.37
CA ARG A 375 17.48 -0.28 1.55
C ARG A 375 18.39 -0.14 0.33
N VAL A 376 17.83 -0.14 -0.87
CA VAL A 376 18.55 0.10 -2.13
C VAL A 376 19.13 1.51 -2.15
N ALA A 377 18.38 2.51 -1.68
CA ALA A 377 18.87 3.88 -1.58
C ALA A 377 20.06 4.03 -0.61
N ALA A 378 20.08 3.27 0.50
CA ALA A 378 21.22 3.25 1.41
C ALA A 378 22.50 2.72 0.75
N GLU A 379 22.38 1.76 -0.16
CA GLU A 379 23.52 1.24 -0.93
C GLU A 379 24.12 2.29 -1.89
N ARG A 380 23.33 3.26 -2.38
CA ARG A 380 23.82 4.37 -3.21
C ARG A 380 24.76 5.33 -2.49
N VAL A 381 24.77 5.33 -1.15
CA VAL A 381 25.71 6.16 -0.36
C VAL A 381 27.17 5.78 -0.66
N PHE A 382 27.45 4.51 -0.95
CA PHE A 382 28.80 4.06 -1.26
C PHE A 382 29.38 4.69 -2.55
N PRO A 383 28.75 4.55 -3.74
CA PRO A 383 29.26 5.14 -4.97
C PRO A 383 29.26 6.68 -4.96
N ASP A 384 28.30 7.32 -4.28
CA ASP A 384 28.29 8.78 -4.14
C ASP A 384 29.44 9.29 -3.26
N THR A 385 29.77 8.56 -2.20
CA THR A 385 30.95 8.86 -1.37
C THR A 385 32.23 8.79 -2.23
N LEU A 386 32.38 7.73 -3.05
CA LEU A 386 33.50 7.61 -3.99
C LEU A 386 33.54 8.74 -5.02
N ARG A 387 32.38 9.21 -5.50
CA ARG A 387 32.27 10.36 -6.41
C ARG A 387 32.80 11.63 -5.76
N VAL A 388 32.48 11.88 -4.48
CA VAL A 388 33.02 13.03 -3.72
C VAL A 388 34.54 12.95 -3.61
N PHE A 389 35.10 11.80 -3.23
CA PHE A 389 36.55 11.61 -3.17
C PHE A 389 37.24 11.80 -4.54
N LYS A 390 36.66 11.24 -5.60
CA LYS A 390 37.17 11.39 -6.97
C LYS A 390 37.16 12.84 -7.43
N TYR A 391 36.07 13.56 -7.14
CA TYR A 391 35.97 14.99 -7.44
C TYR A 391 37.02 15.80 -6.67
N ALA A 392 37.16 15.55 -5.37
CA ALA A 392 38.14 16.23 -4.51
C ALA A 392 39.56 16.01 -5.01
N LYS A 393 39.90 14.78 -5.40
CA LYS A 393 41.21 14.42 -5.95
C LYS A 393 41.46 15.09 -7.30
N ASN A 394 40.51 15.01 -8.24
CA ASN A 394 40.67 15.55 -9.60
C ASN A 394 40.78 17.08 -9.64
N ARG A 395 40.16 17.79 -8.70
CA ARG A 395 40.20 19.25 -8.61
C ARG A 395 41.12 19.79 -7.52
N SER A 396 41.83 18.92 -6.82
CA SER A 396 42.72 19.28 -5.70
C SER A 396 42.05 20.08 -4.58
N VAL A 397 40.75 19.88 -4.34
CA VAL A 397 39.98 20.53 -3.26
C VAL A 397 39.81 19.59 -2.06
N THR A 398 39.19 20.06 -0.95
CA THR A 398 38.84 19.17 0.18
C THR A 398 37.57 18.37 -0.15
N THR A 399 37.32 17.26 0.55
CA THR A 399 36.07 16.50 0.38
C THR A 399 34.83 17.30 0.78
N MET A 400 34.97 18.19 1.78
CA MET A 400 33.92 19.14 2.15
C MET A 400 33.58 20.09 0.98
N GLN A 401 34.59 20.70 0.35
CA GLN A 401 34.37 21.56 -0.80
C GLN A 401 33.79 20.79 -1.99
N ALA A 402 34.32 19.59 -2.27
CA ALA A 402 33.81 18.73 -3.34
C ALA A 402 32.32 18.37 -3.16
N ALA A 403 31.91 18.03 -1.94
CA ALA A 403 30.51 17.72 -1.65
C ALA A 403 29.60 18.96 -1.78
N LYS A 404 30.08 20.14 -1.36
CA LYS A 404 29.36 21.41 -1.55
C LYS A 404 29.19 21.74 -3.04
N ASP A 405 30.27 21.67 -3.82
CA ASP A 405 30.22 21.94 -5.27
C ASP A 405 29.22 21.02 -5.98
N LEU A 406 29.29 19.71 -5.70
CA LEU A 406 28.39 18.72 -6.30
C LEU A 406 26.93 18.98 -5.91
N ALA A 407 26.69 19.34 -4.64
CA ALA A 407 25.36 19.65 -4.16
C ALA A 407 24.81 20.95 -4.76
N ASP A 408 25.63 21.99 -4.88
CA ASP A 408 25.23 23.29 -5.44
C ASP A 408 24.95 23.21 -6.94
N ILE A 409 25.77 22.43 -7.69
CA ILE A 409 25.50 22.10 -9.10
C ILE A 409 24.13 21.40 -9.22
N ALA A 410 23.91 20.34 -8.44
CA ALA A 410 22.64 19.61 -8.48
C ALA A 410 21.46 20.48 -8.04
N ALA A 411 21.62 21.32 -7.01
CA ALA A 411 20.58 22.23 -6.50
C ALA A 411 20.14 23.26 -7.55
N SER A 412 21.01 23.61 -8.50
CA SER A 412 20.69 24.55 -9.57
C SER A 412 19.77 23.97 -10.65
N GLU A 413 19.64 22.65 -10.71
CA GLU A 413 18.78 21.98 -11.68
C GLU A 413 17.29 22.21 -11.35
N LEU A 414 16.51 22.56 -12.37
CA LEU A 414 15.06 22.65 -12.24
C LEU A 414 14.43 21.26 -12.18
N HIS A 415 13.41 21.12 -11.34
CA HIS A 415 12.62 19.91 -11.29
C HIS A 415 12.05 19.60 -12.69
N PRO A 416 12.25 18.39 -13.25
CA PRO A 416 11.94 18.08 -14.64
C PRO A 416 10.46 18.21 -14.99
N MET A 417 9.56 17.85 -14.05
CA MET A 417 8.10 17.92 -14.26
C MET A 417 7.42 19.20 -13.77
N ILE A 418 7.72 19.66 -12.56
CA ILE A 418 6.99 20.78 -11.93
C ILE A 418 7.72 22.12 -12.05
N LEU A 419 8.95 22.13 -12.58
CA LEU A 419 9.80 23.32 -12.69
C LEU A 419 9.91 24.03 -11.33
N HIS A 420 9.96 25.36 -11.33
CA HIS A 420 10.09 26.17 -10.12
C HIS A 420 8.72 26.45 -9.45
N ARG A 421 7.92 25.41 -9.21
CA ARG A 421 6.57 25.55 -8.65
C ARG A 421 6.56 26.20 -7.27
N GLY A 422 7.56 25.92 -6.43
CA GLY A 422 7.65 26.51 -5.08
C GLY A 422 7.66 28.03 -5.13
N ARG A 423 8.47 28.63 -6.01
CA ARG A 423 8.47 30.07 -6.25
C ARG A 423 7.10 30.62 -6.63
N ARG A 424 6.38 29.96 -7.55
CA ARG A 424 5.02 30.36 -7.93
C ARG A 424 4.03 30.34 -6.76
N ILE A 425 4.21 29.42 -5.81
CA ILE A 425 3.39 29.38 -4.58
C ILE A 425 3.74 30.58 -3.68
N ILE A 426 5.03 30.90 -3.52
CA ILE A 426 5.48 32.08 -2.76
C ILE A 426 4.88 33.35 -3.35
N ASP A 427 5.00 33.54 -4.66
CA ASP A 427 4.45 34.71 -5.35
C ASP A 427 2.93 34.79 -5.17
N HIS A 428 2.23 33.64 -5.21
CA HIS A 428 0.79 33.58 -4.93
C HIS A 428 0.45 34.03 -3.51
N LEU A 429 1.16 33.55 -2.48
CA LEU A 429 0.93 33.95 -1.09
C LEU A 429 1.09 35.46 -0.88
N ILE A 430 2.09 36.06 -1.53
CA ILE A 430 2.35 37.49 -1.49
C ILE A 430 1.19 38.25 -2.16
N ASN A 431 0.87 37.87 -3.40
CA ASN A 431 -0.12 38.54 -4.23
C ASN A 431 -1.55 38.39 -3.69
N SER A 432 -1.87 37.28 -3.03
CA SER A 432 -3.17 37.02 -2.41
C SER A 432 -3.35 37.77 -1.09
N GLY A 433 -2.31 38.42 -0.56
CA GLY A 433 -2.38 39.13 0.71
C GLY A 433 -2.42 38.22 1.94
N TRP A 434 -1.78 37.04 1.89
CA TRP A 434 -1.73 36.04 2.99
C TRP A 434 -1.33 36.62 4.37
N HIS A 435 -0.59 37.73 4.38
CA HIS A 435 -0.09 38.39 5.58
C HIS A 435 -1.06 39.38 6.25
N LYS A 436 -2.18 39.75 5.61
CA LYS A 436 -3.05 40.82 6.14
C LYS A 436 -3.85 40.31 7.34
N ASN A 437 -3.88 41.07 8.44
CA ASN A 437 -4.61 40.84 9.70
C ASN A 437 -6.14 40.93 9.58
N GLU A 438 -6.68 40.59 8.42
CA GLU A 438 -7.95 39.88 8.47
C GLU A 438 -7.58 38.52 9.06
N ILE A 439 -7.62 38.43 10.41
CA ILE A 439 -8.21 37.24 11.01
C ILE A 439 -9.39 36.94 10.10
N GLN A 440 -9.36 35.78 9.43
CA GLN A 440 -10.45 35.28 8.60
C GLN A 440 -11.70 35.06 9.48
N LYS A 441 -12.21 36.14 10.06
CA LYS A 441 -13.50 36.33 10.71
C LYS A 441 -14.46 37.09 9.79
N ASN A 442 -14.02 37.49 8.60
CA ASN A 442 -14.90 37.63 7.45
C ASN A 442 -14.44 36.63 6.40
N ASP A 443 -15.30 35.67 6.10
CA ASP A 443 -15.16 34.76 4.98
C ASP A 443 -13.72 34.28 4.74
N SER A 444 -13.31 33.26 5.50
CA SER A 444 -12.56 32.22 4.80
C SER A 444 -13.31 31.97 3.49
N GLN A 445 -12.61 31.86 2.37
CA GLN A 445 -13.16 31.03 1.32
C GLN A 445 -13.36 29.66 1.99
N GLU A 446 -14.51 29.48 2.63
CA GLU A 446 -14.96 28.22 3.17
C GLU A 446 -15.05 27.39 1.90
N LEU A 447 -13.96 26.66 1.63
CA LEU A 447 -13.92 25.74 0.52
C LEU A 447 -15.18 24.92 0.69
N ALA A 448 -16.00 24.89 -0.37
CA ALA A 448 -17.31 24.28 -0.26
C ALA A 448 -17.18 22.79 0.11
N PHE A 449 -16.00 22.20 -0.09
CA PHE A 449 -15.62 20.86 0.38
C PHE A 449 -14.09 20.69 0.53
N VAL A 450 -13.66 20.11 1.65
CA VAL A 450 -12.29 19.66 1.94
C VAL A 450 -12.33 18.16 2.25
N PRO A 451 -11.96 17.27 1.31
CA PRO A 451 -12.22 15.83 1.40
C PRO A 451 -11.82 15.20 2.75
N VAL A 452 -10.57 15.34 3.19
CA VAL A 452 -10.06 14.62 4.37
C VAL A 452 -10.78 15.02 5.67
N LEU A 453 -11.17 16.29 5.81
CA LEU A 453 -11.85 16.81 6.99
C LEU A 453 -13.35 16.49 6.92
N ASP A 454 -13.99 16.85 5.80
CA ASP A 454 -15.44 16.76 5.66
C ASP A 454 -15.94 15.32 5.53
N GLU A 455 -15.19 14.43 4.86
CA GLU A 455 -15.57 13.01 4.73
C GLU A 455 -15.66 12.34 6.11
N THR A 456 -14.77 12.72 7.04
CA THR A 456 -14.77 12.20 8.41
C THR A 456 -16.01 12.64 9.19
N ASP A 457 -16.34 13.93 9.14
CA ASP A 457 -17.49 14.48 9.88
C ASP A 457 -18.82 13.95 9.36
N ILE A 458 -18.97 13.88 8.04
CA ILE A 458 -20.20 13.36 7.40
C ILE A 458 -20.42 11.90 7.77
N ARG A 459 -19.35 11.09 7.77
CA ARG A 459 -19.42 9.68 8.17
C ARG A 459 -19.98 9.53 9.59
N VAL A 460 -19.43 10.28 10.55
CA VAL A 460 -19.91 10.27 11.94
C VAL A 460 -21.39 10.67 12.00
N GLY A 461 -21.82 11.60 11.14
CA GLY A 461 -23.21 11.98 10.99
C GLY A 461 -24.13 10.89 10.43
N TRP A 462 -23.64 10.03 9.52
CA TRP A 462 -24.41 8.88 9.02
C TRP A 462 -24.61 7.81 10.08
N GLU A 463 -23.56 7.49 10.83
CA GLU A 463 -23.59 6.50 11.91
C GLU A 463 -24.58 6.90 13.01
N LYS A 464 -24.50 8.15 13.50
CA LYS A 464 -25.41 8.67 14.53
C LYS A 464 -26.89 8.61 14.13
N ARG A 465 -27.18 8.72 12.84
CA ARG A 465 -28.56 8.72 12.30
C ARG A 465 -29.01 7.34 11.82
N ASN A 466 -28.19 6.30 11.91
CA ASN A 466 -28.46 4.97 11.34
C ASN A 466 -28.89 5.05 9.86
N ALA A 467 -28.19 5.84 9.06
CA ALA A 467 -28.63 6.24 7.71
C ALA A 467 -28.85 5.08 6.70
N PHE A 468 -28.31 3.89 6.99
CA PHE A 468 -28.25 2.75 6.08
C PHE A 468 -29.11 1.54 6.49
N ARG A 469 -30.09 1.74 7.37
CA ARG A 469 -31.08 0.70 7.70
C ARG A 469 -32.17 0.63 6.63
N GLY A 470 -32.46 -0.58 6.15
CA GLY A 470 -33.49 -0.86 5.16
C GLY A 470 -33.76 -2.35 5.05
N ASN A 471 -34.98 -2.73 4.61
CA ASN A 471 -35.45 -4.12 4.54
C ASN A 471 -36.34 -4.41 3.31
N GLU A 472 -36.49 -3.47 2.37
CA GLU A 472 -37.46 -3.59 1.26
C GLU A 472 -36.85 -4.20 -0.01
N ILE A 473 -35.56 -3.95 -0.27
CA ILE A 473 -34.77 -4.54 -1.37
C ILE A 473 -33.48 -5.06 -0.77
N THR A 474 -33.14 -6.32 -0.98
CA THR A 474 -31.96 -6.96 -0.37
C THR A 474 -30.85 -7.14 -1.40
N ILE A 475 -29.68 -6.59 -1.11
CA ILE A 475 -28.51 -6.63 -1.99
C ILE A 475 -27.28 -7.13 -1.22
N ALA A 476 -26.45 -7.94 -1.87
CA ALA A 476 -25.26 -8.53 -1.27
C ALA A 476 -23.98 -8.27 -2.07
N ALA A 477 -22.83 -8.35 -1.41
CA ALA A 477 -21.52 -8.35 -2.06
C ALA A 477 -20.70 -9.55 -1.58
N SER A 478 -19.71 -9.95 -2.39
CA SER A 478 -18.74 -10.95 -1.97
C SER A 478 -18.09 -10.55 -0.63
N PRO A 479 -18.03 -11.46 0.35
CA PRO A 479 -17.38 -11.17 1.61
C PRO A 479 -15.89 -10.92 1.43
N ILE A 480 -15.32 -10.02 2.23
CA ILE A 480 -13.88 -9.69 2.14
C ILE A 480 -13.07 -10.70 2.96
N SER A 481 -11.96 -11.17 2.40
CA SER A 481 -11.08 -12.13 3.09
C SER A 481 -10.35 -11.50 4.27
N ALA A 482 -10.65 -11.95 5.49
CA ALA A 482 -9.95 -11.53 6.71
C ALA A 482 -8.64 -12.32 6.95
N SER A 483 -8.01 -12.80 5.88
CA SER A 483 -6.72 -13.49 5.91
C SER A 483 -5.52 -12.54 5.97
N SER A 484 -5.68 -11.29 5.56
CA SER A 484 -4.66 -10.23 5.56
C SER A 484 -5.29 -8.87 5.28
N ASN A 485 -4.51 -7.79 5.41
CA ASN A 485 -4.96 -6.42 5.10
C ASN A 485 -5.69 -6.34 3.75
N PRO A 486 -6.83 -5.65 3.66
CA PRO A 486 -7.63 -5.62 2.45
C PRO A 486 -6.99 -4.73 1.37
N ASP A 487 -7.15 -5.13 0.11
CA ASP A 487 -6.66 -4.41 -1.06
C ASP A 487 -7.80 -3.76 -1.85
N LEU A 488 -7.46 -2.87 -2.79
CA LEU A 488 -8.43 -2.18 -3.64
C LEU A 488 -9.35 -3.15 -4.39
N TYR A 489 -8.84 -4.29 -4.85
CA TYR A 489 -9.62 -5.28 -5.57
C TYR A 489 -10.72 -5.91 -4.69
N SER A 490 -10.41 -6.18 -3.43
CA SER A 490 -11.33 -6.77 -2.45
C SER A 490 -12.51 -5.86 -2.11
N PHE A 491 -12.36 -4.54 -2.26
CA PHE A 491 -13.42 -3.57 -1.97
C PHE A 491 -14.36 -3.26 -3.14
N LEU A 492 -14.08 -3.75 -4.35
CA LEU A 492 -14.86 -3.40 -5.53
C LEU A 492 -16.31 -3.89 -5.45
N SER A 493 -16.53 -5.14 -5.02
CA SER A 493 -17.88 -5.68 -4.85
C SER A 493 -18.69 -4.88 -3.80
N PRO A 494 -18.17 -4.61 -2.58
CA PRO A 494 -18.83 -3.73 -1.62
C PRO A 494 -19.07 -2.28 -2.11
N LEU A 495 -18.13 -1.71 -2.87
CA LEU A 495 -18.27 -0.38 -3.46
C LEU A 495 -19.42 -0.33 -4.47
N LEU A 496 -19.49 -1.31 -5.38
CA LEU A 496 -20.56 -1.45 -6.36
C LEU A 496 -21.92 -1.68 -5.68
N LEU A 497 -21.96 -2.49 -4.63
CA LEU A 497 -23.14 -2.66 -3.81
C LEU A 497 -23.63 -1.33 -3.24
N ASP A 498 -22.75 -0.52 -2.65
CA ASP A 498 -23.15 0.75 -2.03
C ASP A 498 -23.68 1.75 -3.08
N ILE A 499 -23.01 1.87 -4.22
CA ILE A 499 -23.47 2.72 -5.33
C ILE A 499 -24.82 2.23 -5.84
N ARG A 500 -24.97 0.92 -6.06
CA ARG A 500 -26.21 0.31 -6.54
C ARG A 500 -27.34 0.51 -5.53
N ALA A 501 -27.09 0.26 -4.25
CA ALA A 501 -28.04 0.46 -3.17
C ALA A 501 -28.57 1.89 -3.13
N ARG A 502 -27.66 2.89 -3.16
CA ARG A 502 -28.04 4.32 -3.21
C ARG A 502 -28.82 4.66 -4.48
N SER A 503 -28.46 4.09 -5.62
CA SER A 503 -29.18 4.29 -6.89
C SER A 503 -30.57 3.65 -6.89
N LEU A 504 -30.75 2.48 -6.26
CA LEU A 504 -32.04 1.81 -6.11
C LEU A 504 -32.95 2.61 -5.17
N GLU A 505 -32.41 3.10 -4.05
CA GLU A 505 -33.14 3.99 -3.15
C GLU A 505 -33.61 5.26 -3.88
N LEU A 506 -32.76 5.82 -4.75
CA LEU A 506 -33.11 6.98 -5.57
C LEU A 506 -34.26 6.68 -6.55
N ILE A 507 -34.17 5.61 -7.35
CA ILE A 507 -35.12 5.36 -8.44
C ILE A 507 -36.42 4.68 -7.99
N THR A 508 -36.41 4.00 -6.84
CA THR A 508 -37.59 3.26 -6.33
C THR A 508 -38.23 3.89 -5.09
N GLY A 509 -37.50 4.75 -4.36
CA GLY A 509 -37.90 5.25 -3.04
C GLY A 509 -37.85 4.21 -1.92
N LYS A 510 -37.49 2.94 -2.22
CA LYS A 510 -37.46 1.83 -1.25
C LYS A 510 -36.10 1.72 -0.58
N LYS A 511 -36.07 1.46 0.73
CA LYS A 511 -34.84 1.31 1.52
C LYS A 511 -34.19 -0.05 1.35
N THR A 512 -32.88 -0.03 1.05
CA THR A 512 -32.12 -1.24 0.75
C THR A 512 -31.53 -1.89 2.01
N ARG A 513 -31.61 -3.22 2.10
CA ARG A 513 -30.87 -4.06 3.05
C ARG A 513 -29.56 -4.47 2.41
N ARG A 514 -28.45 -4.08 3.03
CA ARG A 514 -27.09 -4.28 2.50
C ARG A 514 -26.41 -5.41 3.24
N ILE A 515 -26.23 -6.55 2.58
CA ILE A 515 -25.58 -7.73 3.14
C ILE A 515 -24.08 -7.65 2.84
N LEU A 516 -23.29 -7.42 3.89
CA LEU A 516 -21.84 -7.41 3.87
C LEU A 516 -21.29 -8.31 4.97
N GLY A 517 -20.07 -8.78 4.79
CA GLY A 517 -19.40 -9.62 5.77
C GLY A 517 -17.94 -9.91 5.43
N SER A 518 -17.27 -10.62 6.34
CA SER A 518 -15.94 -11.16 6.14
C SER A 518 -15.97 -12.66 5.91
N ASN A 519 -14.98 -13.16 5.15
CA ASN A 519 -14.65 -14.58 5.13
C ASN A 519 -13.49 -14.85 6.10
N HIS A 520 -13.41 -16.06 6.63
CA HIS A 520 -12.37 -16.44 7.61
C HIS A 520 -11.04 -16.86 7.01
N GLY A 521 -10.86 -16.78 5.69
CA GLY A 521 -9.60 -17.07 5.00
C GLY A 521 -9.23 -18.55 4.87
N GLY A 522 -9.73 -19.42 5.76
CA GLY A 522 -9.39 -20.85 5.81
C GLY A 522 -7.88 -21.06 5.71
N LEU A 523 -7.46 -21.91 4.77
CA LEU A 523 -6.04 -22.18 4.49
C LEU A 523 -5.21 -20.90 4.25
N SER A 524 -5.77 -19.85 3.66
CA SER A 524 -5.00 -18.61 3.39
C SER A 524 -4.63 -17.85 4.66
N LEU A 525 -5.48 -17.87 5.70
CA LEU A 525 -5.12 -17.28 7.00
C LEU A 525 -4.10 -18.16 7.70
N GLN A 526 -4.30 -19.49 7.68
CA GLN A 526 -3.38 -20.42 8.31
C GLN A 526 -1.95 -20.30 7.75
N ILE A 527 -1.80 -20.30 6.41
CA ILE A 527 -0.48 -20.09 5.77
C ILE A 527 0.12 -18.73 6.17
N ALA A 528 -0.70 -17.67 6.25
CA ALA A 528 -0.21 -16.36 6.65
C ALA A 528 0.30 -16.34 8.10
N ILE A 529 -0.34 -17.08 9.01
CA ILE A 529 0.13 -17.23 10.40
C ILE A 529 1.40 -18.10 10.45
N GLU A 530 1.42 -19.24 9.75
CA GLU A 530 2.59 -20.13 9.65
C GLU A 530 3.84 -19.36 9.15
N GLN A 531 3.67 -18.41 8.21
CA GLN A 531 4.76 -17.55 7.72
C GLN A 531 5.20 -16.45 8.69
N GLN A 532 4.37 -16.08 9.67
CA GLN A 532 4.67 -15.01 10.64
C GLN A 532 5.35 -15.54 11.90
N ILE A 533 5.20 -16.83 12.20
CA ILE A 533 5.80 -17.47 13.36
C ILE A 533 7.17 -18.08 13.00
N PRO A 534 8.16 -18.05 13.90
CA PRO A 534 9.49 -18.59 13.63
C PRO A 534 9.62 -20.11 13.87
N TYR A 535 8.52 -20.77 14.25
CA TYR A 535 8.45 -22.19 14.60
C TYR A 535 7.45 -22.91 13.70
N GLU A 536 7.58 -24.23 13.56
CA GLU A 536 6.56 -25.03 12.88
C GLU A 536 5.27 -25.07 13.71
N ARG A 537 4.11 -25.18 13.05
CA ARG A 537 2.81 -25.13 13.75
C ARG A 537 2.67 -26.25 14.80
N GLU A 538 3.26 -27.42 14.54
CA GLU A 538 3.28 -28.57 15.46
C GLU A 538 4.06 -28.25 16.74
N GLU A 539 5.11 -27.44 16.66
CA GLU A 539 5.91 -27.01 17.81
C GLU A 539 5.17 -25.99 18.69
N VAL A 540 4.37 -25.12 18.07
CA VAL A 540 3.51 -24.15 18.78
C VAL A 540 2.33 -24.84 19.49
N GLY A 541 1.84 -25.95 18.91
CA GLY A 541 0.69 -26.70 19.39
C GLY A 541 -0.65 -26.10 18.95
N GLN A 542 -1.61 -26.98 18.65
CA GLN A 542 -2.89 -26.59 18.06
C GLN A 542 -3.68 -25.53 18.84
N PRO A 543 -3.85 -25.60 20.18
CA PRO A 543 -4.63 -24.59 20.92
C PRO A 543 -4.06 -23.19 20.75
N ARG A 544 -2.74 -23.04 20.90
CA ARG A 544 -2.06 -21.75 20.78
C ARG A 544 -2.08 -21.24 19.34
N PHE A 545 -1.90 -22.12 18.37
CA PHE A 545 -1.98 -21.75 16.95
C PHE A 545 -3.38 -21.22 16.57
N LEU A 546 -4.44 -21.85 17.07
CA LEU A 546 -5.82 -21.39 16.84
C LEU A 546 -6.13 -20.05 17.50
N GLU A 547 -5.57 -19.77 18.68
CA GLU A 547 -5.65 -18.44 19.31
C GLU A 547 -5.04 -17.36 18.40
N LEU A 548 -3.84 -17.61 17.84
CA LEU A 548 -3.19 -16.68 16.91
C LEU A 548 -4.05 -16.43 15.66
N CYS A 549 -4.67 -17.48 15.12
CA CYS A 549 -5.59 -17.35 14.00
C CYS A 549 -6.84 -16.52 14.37
N HIS A 550 -7.41 -16.75 15.55
CA HIS A 550 -8.56 -15.98 16.05
C HIS A 550 -8.23 -14.50 16.23
N ASP A 551 -7.10 -14.18 16.85
CA ASP A 551 -6.66 -12.79 17.08
C ASP A 551 -6.41 -12.07 15.74
N SER A 552 -5.72 -12.72 14.81
CA SER A 552 -5.45 -12.17 13.48
C SER A 552 -6.73 -11.98 12.66
N HIS A 553 -7.64 -12.97 12.65
CA HIS A 553 -8.94 -12.85 11.99
C HIS A 553 -9.74 -11.67 12.53
N LYS A 554 -9.80 -11.52 13.85
CA LYS A 554 -10.53 -10.42 14.50
C LYS A 554 -9.93 -9.06 14.15
N ALA A 555 -8.61 -8.91 14.20
CA ALA A 555 -7.93 -7.68 13.82
C ALA A 555 -8.18 -7.31 12.35
N ASN A 556 -8.08 -8.29 11.44
CA ASN A 556 -8.33 -8.09 10.01
C ASN A 556 -9.80 -7.74 9.73
N ASP A 557 -10.77 -8.41 10.38
CA ASP A 557 -12.20 -8.10 10.27
C ASP A 557 -12.52 -6.67 10.73
N GLU A 558 -11.94 -6.24 11.86
CA GLU A 558 -12.08 -4.87 12.36
C GLU A 558 -11.51 -3.83 11.38
N GLU A 559 -10.34 -4.10 10.80
CA GLU A 559 -9.72 -3.20 9.83
C GLU A 559 -10.51 -3.13 8.52
N ILE A 560 -11.02 -4.26 8.01
CA ILE A 560 -11.92 -4.30 6.85
C ILE A 560 -13.10 -3.35 7.07
N ARG A 561 -13.78 -3.45 8.22
CA ARG A 561 -14.92 -2.57 8.55
C ARG A 561 -14.49 -1.11 8.58
N LYS A 562 -13.39 -0.77 9.26
CA LYS A 562 -12.87 0.61 9.31
C LYS A 562 -12.58 1.18 7.92
N GLN A 563 -12.07 0.37 6.99
CA GLN A 563 -11.75 0.83 5.63
C GLN A 563 -13.00 0.98 4.75
N LEU A 564 -13.97 0.07 4.83
CA LEU A 564 -15.29 0.26 4.17
C LEU A 564 -15.89 1.62 4.55
N HIS A 565 -15.81 1.94 5.85
CA HIS A 565 -16.26 3.21 6.40
C HIS A 565 -15.50 4.42 5.86
N LYS A 566 -14.18 4.33 5.68
CA LYS A 566 -13.39 5.41 5.06
C LYS A 566 -13.72 5.63 3.58
N ILE A 567 -14.16 4.60 2.85
CA ILE A 567 -14.56 4.70 1.43
C ILE A 567 -15.98 5.28 1.28
N GLY A 568 -16.76 5.34 2.37
CA GLY A 568 -18.17 5.78 2.35
C GLY A 568 -19.16 4.71 1.95
N ILE A 569 -18.77 3.43 2.10
CA ILE A 569 -19.66 2.30 1.95
C ILE A 569 -20.55 2.23 3.19
N GLY A 570 -21.82 2.58 3.01
CA GLY A 570 -22.79 2.59 4.10
C GLY A 570 -23.38 1.22 4.34
N PHE A 571 -23.39 0.74 5.58
CA PHE A 571 -24.08 -0.49 5.98
C PHE A 571 -24.43 -0.46 7.47
N ASP A 572 -25.37 -1.30 7.89
CA ASP A 572 -25.68 -1.50 9.31
C ASP A 572 -24.65 -2.43 9.94
N HIS A 573 -23.93 -1.95 10.94
CA HIS A 573 -22.91 -2.72 11.66
C HIS A 573 -23.48 -3.94 12.38
N HIS A 574 -24.76 -3.88 12.80
CA HIS A 574 -25.40 -5.00 13.49
C HIS A 574 -25.73 -6.16 12.54
N THR A 575 -25.77 -5.90 11.24
CA THR A 575 -26.03 -6.92 10.21
C THR A 575 -24.76 -7.44 9.55
N TRP A 576 -23.58 -7.09 10.07
CA TRP A 576 -22.30 -7.61 9.57
C TRP A 576 -22.22 -9.13 9.78
N LEU A 577 -21.98 -9.86 8.69
CA LEU A 577 -21.89 -11.31 8.73
C LEU A 577 -20.45 -11.77 8.88
N ASN A 578 -20.21 -12.73 9.78
CA ASN A 578 -18.91 -13.34 10.01
C ASN A 578 -19.11 -14.82 10.37
N PRO A 579 -18.65 -15.77 9.52
CA PRO A 579 -18.84 -17.19 9.77
C PRO A 579 -18.18 -17.72 11.05
N MET A 580 -17.21 -16.99 11.62
CA MET A 580 -16.54 -17.37 12.88
C MET A 580 -17.20 -16.73 14.11
N ALA A 581 -18.13 -15.80 13.92
CA ALA A 581 -18.96 -15.28 15.01
C ALA A 581 -20.00 -16.33 15.45
N GLU A 582 -20.56 -16.16 16.64
CA GLU A 582 -21.51 -17.13 17.23
C GLU A 582 -22.73 -17.39 16.31
N THR A 583 -23.31 -16.33 15.75
CA THR A 583 -24.45 -16.47 14.81
C THR A 583 -24.05 -17.17 13.52
N GLY A 584 -22.83 -16.94 13.02
CA GLY A 584 -22.28 -17.61 11.85
C GLY A 584 -22.04 -19.10 12.09
N LYS A 585 -21.42 -19.46 13.21
CA LYS A 585 -21.23 -20.86 13.65
C LYS A 585 -22.57 -21.60 13.76
N ASN A 586 -23.58 -20.93 14.32
CA ASN A 586 -24.93 -21.48 14.40
C ASN A 586 -25.55 -21.72 13.03
N ALA A 587 -25.35 -20.82 12.06
CA ALA A 587 -25.80 -21.03 10.68
C ALA A 587 -25.10 -22.23 10.01
N VAL A 588 -23.78 -22.38 10.19
CA VAL A 588 -23.02 -23.51 9.65
C VAL A 588 -23.49 -24.83 10.25
N ASN A 589 -23.64 -24.89 11.58
CA ASN A 589 -24.14 -26.08 12.27
C ASN A 589 -25.58 -26.43 11.88
N LYS A 590 -26.45 -25.44 11.74
CA LYS A 590 -27.84 -25.64 11.29
C LYS A 590 -27.87 -26.19 9.86
N LEU A 591 -27.05 -25.66 8.96
CA LEU A 591 -26.93 -26.17 7.58
C LEU A 591 -26.42 -27.61 7.56
N TYR A 592 -25.36 -27.92 8.29
CA TYR A 592 -24.81 -29.27 8.38
C TYR A 592 -25.87 -30.27 8.84
N ARG A 593 -26.55 -30.00 9.96
CA ARG A 593 -27.61 -30.88 10.49
C ARG A 593 -28.72 -31.10 9.47
N PHE A 594 -29.21 -30.03 8.83
CA PHE A 594 -30.26 -30.15 7.83
C PHE A 594 -29.88 -31.10 6.69
N LEU A 595 -28.66 -30.94 6.15
CA LEU A 595 -28.19 -31.77 5.05
C LEU A 595 -27.95 -33.22 5.50
N SER A 596 -27.42 -33.43 6.70
CA SER A 596 -27.23 -34.77 7.27
C SER A 596 -28.57 -35.48 7.52
N ASP A 597 -29.53 -34.81 8.15
CA ASP A 597 -30.87 -35.34 8.45
C ASP A 597 -31.66 -35.67 7.17
N SER A 598 -31.30 -35.03 6.05
CA SER A 598 -31.92 -35.24 4.73
C SER A 598 -31.17 -36.25 3.85
N ASP A 599 -30.16 -36.96 4.37
CA ASP A 599 -29.28 -37.88 3.61
C ASP A 599 -28.63 -37.23 2.36
N LEU A 600 -28.32 -35.94 2.45
CA LEU A 600 -27.64 -35.19 1.39
C LEU A 600 -26.12 -35.10 1.60
N ILE A 601 -25.62 -35.55 2.76
CA ILE A 601 -24.19 -35.66 3.06
C ILE A 601 -23.80 -37.14 3.03
N THR A 602 -22.70 -37.44 2.35
CA THR A 602 -22.10 -38.78 2.33
C THR A 602 -20.61 -38.69 2.65
N ARG A 603 -20.08 -39.71 3.33
CA ARG A 603 -18.65 -39.91 3.48
C ARG A 603 -18.20 -41.03 2.56
N GLN A 604 -17.29 -40.73 1.64
CA GLN A 604 -16.78 -41.70 0.67
C GLN A 604 -15.28 -41.51 0.45
N ASN A 605 -14.60 -42.59 0.04
CA ASN A 605 -13.23 -42.52 -0.42
C ASN A 605 -13.21 -42.04 -1.87
N ASP A 606 -12.39 -41.03 -2.15
CA ASP A 606 -12.21 -40.54 -3.51
C ASP A 606 -10.75 -40.15 -3.74
N LEU A 607 -10.36 -40.07 -5.01
CA LEU A 607 -9.06 -39.58 -5.43
C LEU A 607 -9.08 -38.05 -5.48
N LEU A 608 -8.29 -37.40 -4.64
CA LEU A 608 -8.38 -35.96 -4.45
C LEU A 608 -7.02 -35.29 -4.61
N ASN A 609 -7.02 -34.04 -5.08
CA ASN A 609 -5.80 -33.25 -5.15
C ASN A 609 -5.33 -32.95 -3.72
N TYR A 610 -4.04 -33.10 -3.47
CA TYR A 610 -3.46 -32.96 -2.15
C TYR A 610 -2.16 -32.15 -2.21
N CYS A 611 -2.04 -31.18 -1.30
CA CYS A 611 -0.84 -30.37 -1.16
C CYS A 611 -0.01 -30.91 0.01
N SER A 612 1.19 -31.41 -0.28
CA SER A 612 2.12 -31.92 0.75
C SER A 612 2.58 -30.83 1.72
N ASP A 613 2.75 -29.61 1.22
CA ASP A 613 3.32 -28.51 1.99
C ASP A 613 2.28 -27.97 2.99
N SER A 614 1.04 -27.79 2.53
CA SER A 614 -0.09 -27.39 3.39
C SER A 614 -0.76 -28.55 4.11
N GLN A 615 -0.38 -29.79 3.79
CA GLN A 615 -0.93 -31.05 4.30
C GLN A 615 -2.47 -31.11 4.26
N THR A 616 -3.06 -30.79 3.11
CA THR A 616 -4.52 -30.72 2.99
C THR A 616 -5.04 -31.02 1.59
N ILE A 617 -6.28 -31.47 1.54
CA ILE A 617 -7.02 -31.72 0.30
C ILE A 617 -7.48 -30.39 -0.32
N LEU A 618 -7.33 -30.30 -1.64
CA LEU A 618 -7.77 -29.18 -2.45
C LEU A 618 -8.85 -29.65 -3.43
N VAL A 619 -9.91 -28.85 -3.57
CA VAL A 619 -10.94 -29.06 -4.61
C VAL A 619 -10.54 -28.38 -5.90
N SER A 620 -11.21 -28.69 -7.00
CA SER A 620 -10.93 -28.12 -8.33
C SER A 620 -10.80 -26.60 -8.34
N SER A 621 -11.58 -25.88 -7.52
CA SER A 621 -11.45 -24.43 -7.42
C SER A 621 -10.17 -23.94 -6.75
N ASP A 622 -9.54 -24.75 -5.88
CA ASP A 622 -8.33 -24.40 -5.15
C ASP A 622 -7.04 -24.82 -5.88
N VAL A 623 -7.17 -25.25 -7.14
CA VAL A 623 -6.08 -25.78 -7.96
C VAL A 623 -5.94 -24.97 -9.25
N ASN A 624 -4.69 -24.64 -9.60
CA ASN A 624 -4.33 -24.02 -10.87
C ASN A 624 -3.59 -25.04 -11.75
N ARG A 625 -3.89 -25.05 -13.06
CA ARG A 625 -3.04 -25.74 -14.04
C ARG A 625 -1.85 -24.86 -14.41
N ALA A 626 -0.65 -25.44 -14.43
CA ALA A 626 0.57 -24.75 -14.81
C ALA A 626 1.46 -25.64 -15.70
N GLU A 627 2.15 -25.03 -16.66
CA GLU A 627 3.26 -25.69 -17.36
C GLU A 627 4.57 -25.41 -16.59
N ILE A 628 5.33 -26.47 -16.32
CA ILE A 628 6.67 -26.37 -15.75
C ILE A 628 7.71 -26.82 -16.77
N ASN A 629 8.89 -26.20 -16.74
CA ASN A 629 10.02 -26.67 -17.51
C ASN A 629 10.64 -27.87 -16.77
N VAL A 630 10.91 -28.94 -17.51
CA VAL A 630 11.62 -30.13 -17.01
C VAL A 630 12.81 -30.41 -17.91
N GLU A 631 13.96 -30.66 -17.29
CA GLU A 631 15.24 -30.79 -17.99
C GLU A 631 15.40 -32.13 -18.71
N ASN A 632 14.67 -33.15 -18.26
CA ASN A 632 14.84 -34.51 -18.70
C ASN A 632 13.50 -35.13 -19.09
N ARG A 633 13.51 -35.85 -20.20
CA ARG A 633 12.47 -36.82 -20.59
C ARG A 633 13.06 -38.21 -20.50
N TYR A 634 12.35 -39.13 -19.86
CA TYR A 634 12.83 -40.48 -19.57
C TYR A 634 12.11 -41.51 -20.43
N ILE A 635 12.87 -42.35 -21.12
CA ILE A 635 12.36 -43.51 -21.85
C ILE A 635 12.77 -44.76 -21.06
N LEU A 636 11.81 -45.40 -20.42
CA LEU A 636 12.01 -46.61 -19.63
C LEU A 636 11.73 -47.84 -20.50
N LYS A 637 12.69 -48.77 -20.59
CA LYS A 637 12.56 -50.00 -21.37
C LYS A 637 12.27 -51.19 -20.45
N PHE A 638 11.08 -51.74 -20.57
CA PHE A 638 10.63 -52.88 -19.79
C PHE A 638 10.80 -54.17 -20.57
N LYS A 639 11.35 -55.20 -19.93
CA LYS A 639 11.66 -56.48 -20.58
C LYS A 639 10.54 -57.50 -20.38
N THR A 640 10.07 -58.11 -21.45
CA THR A 640 9.12 -59.24 -21.43
C THR A 640 9.84 -60.56 -21.11
N LYS A 641 9.09 -61.60 -20.74
CA LYS A 641 9.62 -62.97 -20.55
C LYS A 641 10.28 -63.54 -21.81
N ASN A 642 9.85 -63.08 -22.99
CA ASN A 642 10.37 -63.50 -24.29
C ASN A 642 11.56 -62.62 -24.77
N ASN A 643 12.18 -61.84 -23.88
CA ASN A 643 13.29 -60.93 -24.18
C ASN A 643 12.98 -59.79 -25.18
N GLN A 644 11.70 -59.49 -25.44
CA GLN A 644 11.28 -58.27 -26.17
C GLN A 644 11.16 -57.10 -25.19
N PHE A 645 11.26 -55.85 -25.69
CA PHE A 645 11.17 -54.64 -24.88
C PHE A 645 9.93 -53.80 -25.21
N VAL A 646 9.33 -53.20 -24.19
CA VAL A 646 8.30 -52.16 -24.29
C VAL A 646 8.89 -50.85 -23.76
N GLU A 647 8.77 -49.78 -24.53
CA GLU A 647 9.35 -48.47 -24.19
C GLU A 647 8.23 -47.50 -23.79
N THR A 648 8.28 -46.97 -22.55
CA THR A 648 7.35 -45.93 -22.09
C THR A 648 8.06 -44.61 -21.92
N VAL A 649 7.38 -43.50 -22.24
CA VAL A 649 7.93 -42.14 -22.10
C VAL A 649 7.30 -41.42 -20.91
N CYS A 650 8.10 -40.84 -20.02
CA CYS A 650 7.59 -40.10 -18.86
C CYS A 650 8.52 -38.94 -18.42
N PHE A 651 7.97 -38.00 -17.64
CA PHE A 651 8.74 -36.92 -16.99
C PHE A 651 9.00 -37.20 -15.50
N PHE A 652 8.17 -38.03 -14.86
CA PHE A 652 8.21 -38.31 -13.43
C PHE A 652 8.28 -39.83 -13.16
N PRO A 653 9.47 -40.46 -13.31
CA PRO A 653 9.64 -41.91 -13.14
C PRO A 653 9.18 -42.44 -11.78
N GLU A 654 9.17 -41.61 -10.73
CA GLU A 654 8.69 -41.99 -9.40
C GLU A 654 7.23 -42.45 -9.37
N TYR A 655 6.40 -42.06 -10.35
CA TYR A 655 5.01 -42.55 -10.45
C TYR A 655 4.91 -44.02 -10.88
N LEU A 656 6.00 -44.60 -11.40
CA LEU A 656 6.08 -46.04 -11.69
C LEU A 656 5.85 -46.88 -10.43
N LEU A 657 6.21 -46.37 -9.25
CA LEU A 657 6.06 -47.11 -7.99
C LEU A 657 4.60 -47.46 -7.66
N GLY A 658 3.64 -46.73 -8.23
CA GLY A 658 2.21 -47.03 -8.10
C GLY A 658 1.58 -47.68 -9.34
N ALA A 659 2.37 -48.02 -10.36
CA ALA A 659 1.83 -48.56 -11.61
C ALA A 659 1.28 -49.98 -11.44
N VAL A 660 0.18 -50.30 -12.12
CA VAL A 660 -0.46 -51.64 -12.07
C VAL A 660 -0.44 -52.37 -13.41
N ALA A 661 -0.22 -51.66 -14.51
CA ALA A 661 -0.15 -52.21 -15.86
C ALA A 661 0.66 -51.28 -16.79
N ILE A 662 1.02 -51.76 -17.98
CA ILE A 662 1.44 -50.93 -19.11
C ILE A 662 0.33 -50.97 -20.17
N ALA A 663 -0.19 -49.80 -20.54
CA ALA A 663 -1.12 -49.65 -21.64
C ALA A 663 -0.35 -49.44 -22.95
N VAL A 664 -0.82 -50.07 -24.03
CA VAL A 664 -0.27 -49.90 -25.38
C VAL A 664 -1.37 -49.52 -26.38
N SER A 665 -0.99 -48.70 -27.36
CA SER A 665 -1.89 -48.28 -28.43
C SER A 665 -2.17 -49.41 -29.43
N PRO A 666 -3.42 -49.58 -29.91
CA PRO A 666 -3.75 -50.56 -30.95
C PRO A 666 -3.04 -50.31 -32.29
N ASN A 667 -2.64 -49.06 -32.54
CA ASN A 667 -1.92 -48.65 -33.75
C ASN A 667 -0.42 -48.47 -33.50
N GLY A 668 0.06 -48.76 -32.29
CA GLY A 668 1.44 -48.56 -31.86
C GLY A 668 2.35 -49.77 -32.11
N ARG A 669 3.65 -49.57 -31.85
CA ARG A 669 4.71 -50.59 -32.06
C ARG A 669 4.54 -51.86 -31.22
N PHE A 670 3.82 -51.80 -30.10
CA PHE A 670 3.80 -52.85 -29.07
C PHE A 670 2.49 -53.65 -28.99
N LYS A 671 1.56 -53.46 -29.94
CA LYS A 671 0.21 -54.08 -29.90
C LYS A 671 0.23 -55.61 -29.82
N ASP A 672 1.20 -56.27 -30.44
CA ASP A 672 1.29 -57.74 -30.48
C ASP A 672 1.79 -58.33 -29.15
N LEU A 673 2.13 -57.47 -28.17
CA LEU A 673 2.56 -57.85 -26.83
C LEU A 673 1.41 -57.83 -25.81
N VAL A 674 0.21 -57.42 -26.21
CA VAL A 674 -0.98 -57.41 -25.33
C VAL A 674 -1.25 -58.82 -24.79
N GLY A 675 -1.57 -58.91 -23.50
CA GLY A 675 -1.77 -60.18 -22.78
C GLY A 675 -0.48 -60.81 -22.25
N GLN A 676 0.70 -60.29 -22.62
CA GLN A 676 1.97 -60.64 -21.97
C GLN A 676 2.21 -59.76 -20.73
N SER A 677 3.32 -60.01 -20.03
CA SER A 677 3.78 -59.18 -18.91
C SER A 677 5.22 -58.72 -19.12
N VAL A 678 5.56 -57.59 -18.51
CA VAL A 678 6.93 -57.06 -18.43
C VAL A 678 7.42 -57.02 -16.99
N PHE A 679 8.73 -57.18 -16.80
CA PHE A 679 9.34 -57.06 -15.48
C PHE A 679 9.66 -55.60 -15.14
N ASP A 680 9.17 -55.11 -14.00
CA ASP A 680 9.52 -53.83 -13.40
C ASP A 680 10.70 -54.00 -12.43
N PRO A 681 11.92 -53.58 -12.79
CA PRO A 681 13.10 -53.73 -11.93
C PRO A 681 13.07 -52.83 -10.69
N SER A 682 12.24 -51.78 -10.67
CA SER A 682 12.16 -50.85 -9.53
C SER A 682 11.55 -51.52 -8.30
N ARG A 683 10.45 -52.26 -8.50
CA ARG A 683 9.68 -52.98 -7.48
C ARG A 683 9.87 -54.49 -7.49
N LYS A 684 10.50 -55.04 -8.53
CA LYS A 684 10.71 -56.49 -8.74
C LYS A 684 9.38 -57.24 -8.88
N ILE A 685 8.48 -56.74 -9.72
CA ILE A 685 7.17 -57.33 -10.02
C ILE A 685 6.95 -57.46 -11.53
N ASP A 686 6.05 -58.36 -11.94
CA ASP A 686 5.56 -58.42 -13.33
C ASP A 686 4.35 -57.48 -13.48
N LEU A 687 4.37 -56.61 -14.50
CA LEU A 687 3.24 -55.75 -14.90
C LEU A 687 2.60 -56.30 -16.18
N PRO A 688 1.26 -56.51 -16.21
CA PRO A 688 0.56 -56.92 -17.42
C PRO A 688 0.53 -55.81 -18.48
N ILE A 689 0.50 -56.21 -19.75
CA ILE A 689 0.30 -55.31 -20.90
C ILE A 689 -1.16 -55.35 -21.33
N ILE A 690 -1.82 -54.18 -21.27
CA ILE A 690 -3.22 -54.00 -21.67
C ILE A 690 -3.33 -53.13 -22.91
N LEU A 691 -4.45 -53.27 -23.63
CA LEU A 691 -4.75 -52.46 -24.82
C LEU A 691 -5.61 -51.25 -24.43
N LEU A 692 -5.25 -50.06 -24.90
CA LEU A 692 -6.04 -48.84 -24.70
C LEU A 692 -6.25 -48.11 -26.04
N GLU A 693 -7.51 -47.99 -26.47
CA GLU A 693 -7.83 -47.45 -27.80
C GLU A 693 -7.48 -45.96 -27.96
N SER A 694 -7.59 -45.19 -26.88
CA SER A 694 -7.53 -43.72 -26.89
C SER A 694 -6.18 -43.18 -26.43
N MET A 695 -5.08 -43.63 -27.06
CA MET A 695 -3.71 -43.23 -26.68
C MET A 695 -3.03 -42.33 -27.71
N SER A 696 -2.29 -41.33 -27.21
CA SER A 696 -1.43 -40.45 -28.04
C SER A 696 0.03 -40.91 -28.11
N THR A 697 0.42 -41.88 -27.29
CA THR A 697 1.76 -42.48 -27.22
C THR A 697 1.70 -43.97 -27.57
N ASP A 698 2.85 -44.58 -27.88
CA ASP A 698 2.92 -46.03 -28.16
C ASP A 698 2.63 -46.89 -26.92
N ALA A 699 3.13 -46.46 -25.75
CA ALA A 699 2.94 -47.12 -24.47
C ALA A 699 3.12 -46.18 -23.28
N GLU A 700 2.36 -46.39 -22.21
CA GLU A 700 2.44 -45.68 -20.94
C GLU A 700 2.14 -46.60 -19.74
N PHE A 701 2.72 -46.33 -18.58
CA PHE A 701 2.36 -47.07 -17.37
C PHE A 701 1.10 -46.47 -16.74
N ILE A 702 0.19 -47.32 -16.29
CA ILE A 702 -1.08 -46.90 -15.67
C ILE A 702 -0.90 -46.89 -14.15
N THR A 703 -1.05 -45.72 -13.54
CA THR A 703 -0.86 -45.51 -12.09
C THR A 703 -2.17 -45.03 -11.47
N PRO A 704 -2.99 -45.92 -10.87
CA PRO A 704 -4.35 -45.59 -10.42
C PRO A 704 -4.42 -44.45 -9.41
N ILE A 705 -3.39 -44.29 -8.58
CA ILE A 705 -3.33 -43.20 -7.60
C ILE A 705 -3.02 -41.85 -8.28
N HIS A 706 -2.55 -41.79 -9.52
CA HIS A 706 -2.10 -40.54 -10.16
C HIS A 706 -3.25 -39.67 -10.68
N SER A 707 -4.27 -40.28 -11.28
CA SER A 707 -5.34 -39.57 -11.96
C SER A 707 -6.66 -40.37 -11.93
N HIS A 708 -7.80 -39.68 -12.04
CA HIS A 708 -9.09 -40.36 -12.17
C HIS A 708 -9.20 -41.19 -13.45
N GLU A 709 -8.48 -40.79 -14.51
CA GLU A 709 -8.45 -41.51 -15.78
C GLU A 709 -7.72 -42.85 -15.61
N ASP A 710 -6.52 -42.84 -15.03
CA ASP A 710 -5.75 -44.06 -14.72
C ASP A 710 -6.53 -44.99 -13.79
N LEU A 711 -7.22 -44.42 -12.78
CA LEU A 711 -8.06 -45.20 -11.87
C LEU A 711 -9.24 -45.87 -12.59
N ARG A 712 -9.89 -45.17 -13.53
CA ARG A 712 -10.97 -45.72 -14.35
C ARG A 712 -10.45 -46.85 -15.23
N ILE A 713 -9.37 -46.60 -15.99
CA ILE A 713 -8.74 -47.58 -16.88
C ILE A 713 -8.34 -48.84 -16.09
N ALA A 714 -7.75 -48.67 -14.91
CA ALA A 714 -7.36 -49.78 -14.05
C ALA A 714 -8.56 -50.64 -13.63
N ARG A 715 -9.64 -50.03 -13.15
CA ARG A 715 -10.87 -50.73 -12.73
C ARG A 715 -11.56 -51.44 -13.89
N GLU A 716 -11.68 -50.79 -15.05
CA GLU A 716 -12.28 -51.39 -16.25
C GLU A 716 -11.52 -52.64 -16.74
N ASN A 717 -10.23 -52.73 -16.44
CA ASN A 717 -9.37 -53.88 -16.75
C ASN A 717 -9.17 -54.84 -15.56
N GLY A 718 -9.97 -54.72 -14.49
CA GLY A 718 -9.96 -55.62 -13.34
C GLY A 718 -8.84 -55.38 -12.32
N PHE A 719 -8.20 -54.21 -12.33
CA PHE A 719 -7.20 -53.82 -11.34
C PHE A 719 -7.80 -52.87 -10.29
N ASP A 720 -8.26 -53.43 -9.17
CA ASP A 720 -8.87 -52.65 -8.08
C ASP A 720 -7.86 -52.04 -7.08
N GLN A 721 -6.57 -52.41 -7.21
CA GLN A 721 -5.53 -52.03 -6.27
C GLN A 721 -5.08 -50.58 -6.45
N ILE A 722 -5.11 -49.81 -5.35
CA ILE A 722 -4.55 -48.45 -5.29
C ILE A 722 -3.28 -48.48 -4.44
N ILE A 723 -2.13 -48.28 -5.09
CA ILE A 723 -0.82 -48.32 -4.42
C ILE A 723 -0.42 -46.90 -4.02
N LYS A 724 -0.25 -46.64 -2.72
CA LYS A 724 0.21 -45.34 -2.21
C LYS A 724 1.69 -45.12 -2.55
N ILE A 725 2.01 -43.96 -3.14
CA ILE A 725 3.38 -43.59 -3.53
C ILE A 725 3.99 -42.61 -2.52
N PHE A 726 3.21 -41.61 -2.09
CA PHE A 726 3.71 -40.50 -1.28
C PHE A 726 3.13 -40.53 0.14
N ASN A 727 3.96 -40.22 1.13
CA ASN A 727 3.56 -39.78 2.46
C ASN A 727 2.92 -38.39 2.40
N ASP A 728 2.28 -37.98 3.50
CA ASP A 728 1.55 -36.72 3.60
C ASP A 728 2.47 -35.48 3.55
N ASN A 729 3.76 -35.65 3.87
CA ASN A 729 4.81 -34.63 3.69
C ASN A 729 5.46 -34.64 2.29
N GLY A 730 4.98 -35.45 1.36
CA GLY A 730 5.47 -35.53 -0.02
C GLY A 730 6.70 -36.42 -0.24
N THR A 731 7.24 -37.06 0.79
CA THR A 731 8.28 -38.12 0.68
C THR A 731 7.69 -39.43 0.17
N ILE A 732 8.52 -40.37 -0.30
CA ILE A 732 8.03 -41.67 -0.80
C ILE A 732 7.72 -42.63 0.35
N CYS A 733 6.61 -43.37 0.23
CA CYS A 733 6.19 -44.41 1.20
C CYS A 733 6.27 -45.83 0.63
N SER A 734 6.60 -45.98 -0.65
CA SER A 734 6.72 -47.28 -1.31
C SER A 734 7.90 -48.09 -0.77
N LYS A 735 7.71 -49.42 -0.69
CA LYS A 735 8.71 -50.34 -0.12
C LYS A 735 10.05 -50.28 -0.87
N GLY A 736 11.15 -50.09 -0.15
CA GLY A 736 12.50 -49.93 -0.69
C GLY A 736 12.85 -48.52 -1.16
N TYR A 737 12.00 -47.54 -0.85
CA TYR A 737 12.16 -46.11 -1.16
C TYR A 737 11.69 -45.21 0.00
N GLU A 738 11.50 -45.78 1.18
CA GLU A 738 10.84 -45.14 2.32
C GLU A 738 11.57 -43.85 2.73
N SER A 739 10.78 -42.78 2.91
CA SER A 739 11.23 -41.44 3.32
C SER A 739 12.17 -40.72 2.36
N LEU A 740 12.44 -41.27 1.16
CA LEU A 740 13.23 -40.59 0.14
C LEU A 740 12.47 -39.37 -0.42
N SER A 741 13.24 -38.36 -0.83
CA SER A 741 12.71 -37.27 -1.65
C SER A 741 12.30 -37.81 -3.03
N LYS A 742 11.45 -37.07 -3.75
CA LYS A 742 11.03 -37.43 -5.12
C LYS A 742 12.23 -37.55 -6.06
N GLU A 743 13.23 -36.69 -5.88
CA GLU A 743 14.46 -36.67 -6.69
C GLU A 743 15.36 -37.86 -6.38
N ASP A 744 15.59 -38.17 -5.10
CA ASP A 744 16.41 -39.32 -4.69
C ASP A 744 15.77 -40.63 -5.14
N ALA A 745 14.45 -40.75 -4.98
CA ALA A 745 13.71 -41.91 -5.46
C ALA A 745 13.79 -42.05 -6.98
N ARG A 746 13.68 -40.96 -7.73
CA ARG A 746 13.86 -40.95 -9.19
C ARG A 746 15.25 -41.47 -9.56
N ASN A 747 16.30 -40.94 -8.95
CA ASN A 747 17.67 -41.38 -9.21
C ASN A 747 17.86 -42.88 -8.90
N LEU A 748 17.29 -43.36 -7.80
CA LEU A 748 17.35 -44.78 -7.45
C LEU A 748 16.56 -45.68 -8.42
N ILE A 749 15.39 -45.23 -8.90
CA ILE A 749 14.63 -45.94 -9.95
C ILE A 749 15.47 -46.04 -11.22
N LEU A 750 16.03 -44.93 -11.70
CA LEU A 750 16.84 -44.90 -12.92
C LEU A 750 18.06 -45.84 -12.80
N ASN A 751 18.74 -45.84 -11.65
CA ASN A 751 19.86 -46.75 -11.40
C ASN A 751 19.45 -48.23 -11.46
N LYS A 752 18.25 -48.61 -11.01
CA LYS A 752 17.75 -49.99 -11.11
C LYS A 752 17.41 -50.41 -12.55
N PHE A 753 17.09 -49.47 -13.44
CA PHE A 753 16.93 -49.75 -14.87
C PHE A 753 18.27 -49.89 -15.60
N ALA A 754 19.35 -49.30 -15.06
CA ALA A 754 20.72 -49.38 -15.60
C ALA A 754 20.78 -49.01 -17.10
N GLU A 755 21.22 -49.93 -17.97
CA GLU A 755 21.28 -49.73 -19.43
C GLU A 755 19.90 -49.68 -20.13
N ASN A 756 18.82 -50.05 -19.43
CA ASN A 756 17.45 -50.08 -19.96
C ASN A 756 16.69 -48.76 -19.76
N VAL A 757 17.40 -47.64 -19.56
CA VAL A 757 16.81 -46.30 -19.54
C VAL A 757 17.57 -45.36 -20.47
N ILE A 758 16.84 -44.53 -21.22
CA ILE A 758 17.39 -43.42 -21.99
C ILE A 758 16.94 -42.12 -21.34
N ILE A 759 17.90 -41.24 -21.04
CA ILE A 759 17.66 -39.90 -20.52
C ILE A 759 17.90 -38.91 -21.64
N GLU A 760 16.81 -38.34 -22.16
CA GLU A 760 16.89 -37.26 -23.14
C GLU A 760 16.92 -35.93 -22.40
N LYS A 761 18.03 -35.20 -22.54
CA LYS A 761 18.20 -33.86 -21.98
C LYS A 761 17.63 -32.81 -22.94
N GLY A 762 16.87 -31.86 -22.43
CA GLY A 762 16.26 -30.80 -23.23
C GLY A 762 15.47 -29.81 -22.39
N ASN A 763 14.77 -28.89 -23.05
CA ASN A 763 13.85 -27.97 -22.39
C ASN A 763 12.41 -28.40 -22.69
N PHE A 764 11.93 -29.40 -21.96
CA PHE A 764 10.58 -29.93 -22.15
C PHE A 764 9.59 -29.19 -21.24
N LYS A 765 8.32 -29.22 -21.63
CA LYS A 765 7.22 -28.69 -20.82
C LYS A 765 6.35 -29.83 -20.31
N ALA A 766 6.09 -29.85 -19.01
CA ALA A 766 5.17 -30.77 -18.37
C ALA A 766 4.01 -29.98 -17.74
N SER A 767 2.78 -30.45 -17.96
CA SER A 767 1.59 -29.89 -17.30
C SER A 767 1.45 -30.48 -15.90
N VAL A 768 1.33 -29.63 -14.89
CA VAL A 768 1.14 -30.01 -13.49
C VAL A 768 0.00 -29.22 -12.86
N LEU A 769 -0.54 -29.77 -11.77
CA LEU A 769 -1.46 -29.06 -10.90
C LEU A 769 -0.68 -28.39 -9.77
N ARG A 770 -1.03 -27.14 -9.47
CA ARG A 770 -0.45 -26.36 -8.38
C ARG A 770 -1.52 -25.91 -7.40
N ASN A 771 -1.16 -25.84 -6.13
CA ASN A 771 -1.97 -25.17 -5.13
C ASN A 771 -2.18 -23.70 -5.57
N ALA A 772 -3.43 -23.24 -5.65
CA ALA A 772 -3.73 -21.86 -6.06
C ALA A 772 -3.22 -20.80 -5.06
N LYS A 773 -2.82 -21.21 -3.86
CA LYS A 773 -2.30 -20.36 -2.79
C LYS A 773 -0.79 -20.48 -2.62
N SER A 774 -0.27 -21.70 -2.40
CA SER A 774 1.18 -21.92 -2.14
C SER A 774 2.02 -22.16 -3.40
N GLU A 775 1.40 -22.38 -4.56
CA GLU A 775 2.03 -22.77 -5.83
C GLU A 775 2.79 -24.12 -5.82
N SER A 776 2.77 -24.84 -4.70
CA SER A 776 3.32 -26.18 -4.57
C SER A 776 2.71 -27.12 -5.59
N ILE A 777 3.53 -27.95 -6.21
CA ILE A 777 3.07 -29.01 -7.12
C ILE A 777 2.28 -30.03 -6.32
N LEU A 778 1.05 -30.27 -6.75
CA LEU A 778 0.14 -31.18 -6.07
C LEU A 778 0.49 -32.63 -6.37
N ILE A 779 0.19 -33.46 -5.39
CA ILE A 779 0.06 -34.91 -5.56
C ILE A 779 -1.42 -35.26 -5.44
N THR A 780 -1.74 -36.52 -5.66
CA THR A 780 -3.07 -37.07 -5.45
C THR A 780 -3.06 -37.98 -4.22
N LYS A 781 -4.15 -37.93 -3.45
CA LYS A 781 -4.36 -38.75 -2.26
C LYS A 781 -5.72 -39.40 -2.35
N TYR A 782 -5.76 -40.72 -2.19
CA TYR A 782 -7.01 -41.45 -2.03
C TYR A 782 -7.41 -41.39 -0.55
N SER A 783 -8.50 -40.70 -0.23
CA SER A 783 -8.87 -40.39 1.15
C SER A 783 -10.38 -40.31 1.35
N SER A 784 -10.83 -40.67 2.55
CA SER A 784 -12.22 -40.56 3.00
C SER A 784 -12.56 -39.12 3.33
N GLN A 785 -13.51 -38.52 2.62
CA GLN A 785 -13.94 -37.13 2.81
C GLN A 785 -15.46 -37.00 2.86
N LEU A 786 -15.95 -35.87 3.36
CA LEU A 786 -17.37 -35.51 3.37
C LEU A 786 -17.75 -34.75 2.10
N PHE A 787 -18.82 -35.22 1.46
CA PHE A 787 -19.36 -34.65 0.23
C PHE A 787 -20.84 -34.34 0.37
N VAL A 788 -21.28 -33.29 -0.31
CA VAL A 788 -22.70 -33.01 -0.54
C VAL A 788 -23.11 -33.62 -1.88
N LYS A 789 -24.23 -34.37 -1.90
CA LYS A 789 -24.88 -34.90 -3.11
C LYS A 789 -25.57 -33.73 -3.83
N LEU A 790 -25.28 -33.53 -5.12
CA LEU A 790 -25.69 -32.32 -5.86
C LEU A 790 -26.64 -32.58 -7.02
N GLU A 791 -26.90 -33.84 -7.37
CA GLU A 791 -27.62 -34.25 -8.58
C GLU A 791 -28.96 -33.53 -8.75
N GLU A 792 -29.81 -33.53 -7.71
CA GLU A 792 -31.12 -32.87 -7.75
C GLU A 792 -31.00 -31.35 -7.90
N ALA A 793 -30.08 -30.72 -7.16
CA ALA A 793 -29.88 -29.28 -7.17
C ALA A 793 -29.28 -28.77 -8.47
N LYS A 794 -28.39 -29.56 -9.08
CA LYS A 794 -27.72 -29.27 -10.35
C LYS A 794 -28.74 -29.12 -11.47
N GLU A 795 -29.68 -30.06 -11.59
CA GLU A 795 -30.74 -29.99 -12.60
C GLU A 795 -31.66 -28.79 -12.39
N LEU A 796 -32.07 -28.53 -11.15
CA LEU A 796 -32.89 -27.36 -10.82
C LEU A 796 -32.18 -26.04 -11.12
N PHE A 797 -30.89 -25.94 -10.76
CA PHE A 797 -30.12 -24.74 -11.01
C PHE A 797 -29.85 -24.55 -12.51
N TYR A 798 -29.56 -25.63 -13.24
CA TYR A 798 -29.36 -25.60 -14.68
C TYR A 798 -30.60 -25.00 -15.38
N ARG A 799 -31.79 -25.51 -15.07
CA ARG A 799 -33.06 -24.98 -15.62
C ARG A 799 -33.31 -23.54 -15.20
N ALA A 800 -33.09 -23.19 -13.92
CA ALA A 800 -33.28 -21.81 -13.46
C ALA A 800 -32.36 -20.80 -14.18
N VAL A 801 -31.16 -21.22 -14.58
CA VAL A 801 -30.25 -20.41 -15.39
C VAL A 801 -30.67 -20.41 -16.87
N GLU A 802 -31.08 -21.55 -17.41
CA GLU A 802 -31.54 -21.69 -18.79
C GLU A 802 -32.78 -20.83 -19.07
N ASP A 803 -33.78 -20.89 -18.20
CA ASP A 803 -35.06 -20.18 -18.24
C ASP A 803 -34.98 -18.70 -17.81
N ASP A 804 -33.77 -18.18 -17.57
CA ASP A 804 -33.50 -16.79 -17.17
C ASP A 804 -34.20 -16.34 -15.86
N LEU A 805 -34.53 -17.29 -14.97
CA LEU A 805 -34.98 -17.00 -13.60
C LEU A 805 -33.85 -16.38 -12.76
N ILE A 806 -32.59 -16.65 -13.14
CA ILE A 806 -31.39 -16.06 -12.56
C ILE A 806 -30.71 -15.22 -13.64
N ARG A 807 -30.64 -13.91 -13.39
CA ARG A 807 -30.09 -12.94 -14.34
C ARG A 807 -28.61 -12.70 -14.09
N PHE A 808 -27.84 -12.51 -15.15
CA PHE A 808 -26.41 -12.19 -15.08
C PHE A 808 -26.13 -10.82 -15.67
N SER A 809 -25.14 -10.10 -15.14
CA SER A 809 -24.70 -8.82 -15.71
C SER A 809 -24.19 -8.92 -17.15
N HIS A 810 -23.74 -10.11 -17.58
CA HIS A 810 -23.29 -10.36 -18.95
C HIS A 810 -23.56 -11.82 -19.37
N PRO A 811 -24.01 -12.09 -20.62
CA PRO A 811 -24.35 -13.43 -21.10
C PRO A 811 -23.22 -14.47 -20.97
N ASN A 812 -21.96 -14.08 -21.14
CA ASN A 812 -20.81 -14.99 -20.98
C ASN A 812 -20.79 -15.73 -19.63
N TRP A 813 -21.30 -15.11 -18.55
CA TRP A 813 -21.33 -15.75 -17.24
C TRP A 813 -22.36 -16.88 -17.15
N LYS A 814 -23.47 -16.78 -17.89
CA LYS A 814 -24.46 -17.86 -18.05
C LYS A 814 -23.76 -19.12 -18.59
N THR A 815 -22.97 -18.99 -19.65
CA THR A 815 -22.21 -20.09 -20.25
C THR A 815 -21.20 -20.71 -19.28
N VAL A 816 -20.48 -19.88 -18.51
CA VAL A 816 -19.51 -20.35 -17.51
C VAL A 816 -20.21 -21.19 -16.42
N VAL A 817 -21.35 -20.72 -15.91
CA VAL A 817 -22.13 -21.43 -14.89
C VAL A 817 -22.67 -22.76 -15.45
N LEU A 818 -23.31 -22.75 -16.62
CA LEU A 818 -23.84 -23.98 -17.23
C LEU A 818 -22.76 -25.03 -17.49
N ASN A 819 -21.57 -24.61 -17.94
CA ASN A 819 -20.43 -25.51 -18.14
C ASN A 819 -19.89 -26.06 -16.83
N TYR A 820 -19.85 -25.25 -15.77
CA TYR A 820 -19.46 -25.72 -14.44
C TYR A 820 -20.45 -26.78 -13.93
N LEU A 821 -21.75 -26.52 -14.04
CA LEU A 821 -22.80 -27.44 -13.59
C LEU A 821 -22.71 -28.80 -14.29
N LYS A 822 -22.41 -28.84 -15.60
CA LYS A 822 -22.24 -30.11 -16.32
C LYS A 822 -21.16 -31.03 -15.72
N ASN A 823 -20.09 -30.45 -15.18
CA ASN A 823 -18.89 -31.18 -14.76
C ASN A 823 -18.75 -31.38 -13.24
N ILE A 824 -19.71 -30.88 -12.44
CA ILE A 824 -19.72 -31.10 -10.99
C ILE A 824 -20.69 -32.23 -10.65
N ASP A 825 -20.20 -33.22 -9.92
CA ASP A 825 -21.01 -34.36 -9.44
C ASP A 825 -21.13 -34.32 -7.90
N PHE A 826 -20.01 -34.14 -7.19
CA PHE A 826 -19.99 -34.00 -5.73
C PHE A 826 -19.24 -32.75 -5.27
N TRP A 827 -19.64 -32.20 -4.12
CA TRP A 827 -18.91 -31.10 -3.50
C TRP A 827 -18.26 -31.51 -2.18
N CYS A 828 -16.92 -31.60 -2.18
CA CYS A 828 -16.12 -31.92 -0.99
C CYS A 828 -16.06 -30.75 -0.01
N ILE A 829 -16.64 -30.93 1.17
CA ILE A 829 -16.82 -29.89 2.20
C ILE A 829 -15.86 -29.99 3.39
N SER A 830 -15.14 -31.10 3.58
CA SER A 830 -14.18 -31.30 4.66
C SER A 830 -12.74 -30.89 4.30
N ARG A 831 -11.95 -30.46 5.28
CA ARG A 831 -10.53 -30.06 5.16
C ARG A 831 -9.73 -30.46 6.40
N GLN A 832 -8.44 -30.69 6.22
CA GLN A 832 -7.51 -31.23 7.25
C GLN A 832 -6.67 -30.15 7.97
N TYR A 833 -6.80 -28.87 7.57
CA TYR A 833 -6.11 -27.79 8.27
C TYR A 833 -6.84 -27.41 9.58
N TRP A 834 -6.13 -26.78 10.52
CA TRP A 834 -6.64 -26.54 11.87
C TRP A 834 -7.66 -25.39 11.92
N TRP A 835 -7.47 -24.34 11.13
CA TRP A 835 -8.28 -23.13 11.20
C TRP A 835 -9.59 -23.22 10.39
N GLY A 836 -10.74 -23.23 11.06
CA GLY A 836 -12.06 -23.19 10.42
C GLY A 836 -13.19 -23.57 11.37
N ASN A 837 -14.41 -23.71 10.84
CA ASN A 837 -15.53 -24.25 11.60
C ASN A 837 -15.37 -25.77 11.74
N GLU A 838 -15.27 -26.27 12.98
CA GLU A 838 -15.10 -27.70 13.28
C GLU A 838 -16.31 -28.53 12.82
N ILE A 839 -16.05 -29.71 12.28
CA ILE A 839 -17.11 -30.66 11.91
C ILE A 839 -17.56 -31.40 13.19
N PRO A 840 -18.86 -31.39 13.57
CA PRO A 840 -19.32 -31.87 14.88
C PRO A 840 -19.13 -33.38 15.16
N ASP A 841 -19.06 -34.22 14.12
CA ASP A 841 -19.06 -35.68 14.27
C ASP A 841 -17.65 -36.24 14.53
N LYS A 842 -17.32 -36.44 15.82
CA LYS A 842 -16.09 -37.10 16.27
C LYS A 842 -16.04 -38.62 16.02
N ALA A 843 -17.06 -39.21 15.41
CA ALA A 843 -17.17 -40.66 15.28
C ALA A 843 -16.45 -41.26 14.04
N ILE A 844 -15.85 -40.45 13.15
CA ILE A 844 -15.56 -40.93 11.78
C ILE A 844 -14.19 -40.48 11.21
N GLY A 845 -13.15 -40.33 12.04
CA GLY A 845 -11.76 -40.14 11.58
C GLY A 845 -10.73 -40.03 12.71
N GLU A 846 -9.49 -40.47 12.46
CA GLU A 846 -8.35 -40.36 13.40
C GLU A 846 -7.81 -38.92 13.53
N GLU A 847 -8.20 -38.00 12.63
CA GLU A 847 -7.75 -36.60 12.58
C GLU A 847 -8.93 -35.60 12.64
N LYS A 848 -8.68 -34.42 13.23
CA LYS A 848 -9.67 -33.35 13.41
C LYS A 848 -9.88 -32.59 12.08
N GLU A 849 -11.11 -32.55 11.56
CA GLU A 849 -11.46 -31.87 10.31
C GLU A 849 -12.28 -30.58 10.53
N VAL A 850 -12.18 -29.65 9.59
CA VAL A 850 -12.96 -28.42 9.53
C VAL A 850 -13.74 -28.32 8.21
N PHE A 851 -14.84 -27.58 8.22
CA PHE A 851 -15.56 -27.23 7.01
C PHE A 851 -14.72 -26.28 6.14
N SER A 852 -14.80 -26.48 4.83
CA SER A 852 -14.23 -25.54 3.86
C SER A 852 -14.79 -24.14 4.04
N THR A 853 -13.99 -23.12 3.70
CA THR A 853 -14.43 -21.72 3.69
C THR A 853 -15.72 -21.53 2.89
N TRP A 854 -15.84 -22.22 1.76
CA TRP A 854 -16.96 -22.10 0.84
C TRP A 854 -18.26 -22.67 1.41
N PHE A 855 -18.19 -23.74 2.20
CA PHE A 855 -19.34 -24.26 2.96
C PHE A 855 -19.81 -23.26 4.01
N SER A 856 -18.87 -22.67 4.75
CA SER A 856 -19.17 -21.61 5.73
C SER A 856 -19.81 -20.38 5.08
N LEU A 857 -19.38 -20.02 3.87
CA LEU A 857 -19.95 -18.90 3.11
C LEU A 857 -21.31 -19.22 2.45
N ALA A 858 -21.60 -20.48 2.12
CA ALA A 858 -22.93 -20.89 1.68
C ALA A 858 -23.96 -20.75 2.82
N ALA A 859 -23.58 -21.16 4.05
CA ALA A 859 -24.39 -20.91 5.24
C ALA A 859 -24.60 -19.41 5.49
N MET A 860 -23.55 -18.60 5.28
CA MET A 860 -23.63 -17.13 5.39
C MET A 860 -24.60 -16.52 4.37
N ALA A 861 -24.67 -17.03 3.13
CA ALA A 861 -25.62 -16.56 2.13
C ALA A 861 -27.08 -16.81 2.57
N LEU A 862 -27.37 -18.00 3.09
CA LEU A 862 -28.67 -18.34 3.67
C LEU A 862 -28.99 -17.48 4.90
N GLN A 863 -28.01 -17.25 5.78
CA GLN A 863 -28.15 -16.34 6.91
C GLN A 863 -28.48 -14.92 6.45
N GLY A 864 -27.80 -14.44 5.40
CA GLY A 864 -28.08 -13.15 4.78
C GLY A 864 -29.52 -13.05 4.26
N ALA A 865 -30.03 -14.11 3.63
CA ALA A 865 -31.42 -14.19 3.19
C ALA A 865 -32.45 -14.23 4.35
N GLY A 866 -32.01 -14.50 5.59
CA GLY A 866 -32.87 -14.60 6.78
C GLY A 866 -33.34 -16.03 7.08
N TRP A 867 -32.55 -17.03 6.68
CA TRP A 867 -32.89 -18.45 6.88
C TRP A 867 -32.87 -18.91 8.35
N LEU A 868 -32.16 -18.18 9.22
CA LEU A 868 -32.14 -18.50 10.65
C LEU A 868 -33.52 -18.28 11.27
N GLU A 869 -34.19 -17.20 10.88
CA GLU A 869 -35.49 -16.76 11.38
C GLU A 869 -36.66 -17.34 10.58
N ASN A 870 -36.52 -17.46 9.26
CA ASN A 870 -37.55 -17.97 8.37
C ASN A 870 -37.02 -19.18 7.58
N PRO A 871 -37.61 -20.38 7.68
CA PRO A 871 -37.17 -21.57 6.93
C PRO A 871 -37.23 -21.41 5.40
N LYS A 872 -38.08 -20.49 4.90
CA LYS A 872 -38.31 -20.24 3.49
C LYS A 872 -38.15 -18.74 3.16
N PRO A 873 -36.94 -18.16 3.33
CA PRO A 873 -36.72 -16.74 3.12
C PRO A 873 -36.92 -16.34 1.66
N MET A 874 -37.16 -15.05 1.43
CA MET A 874 -37.10 -14.49 0.08
C MET A 874 -35.65 -14.50 -0.43
N PRO A 875 -35.43 -14.72 -1.74
CA PRO A 875 -34.11 -14.56 -2.34
C PRO A 875 -33.55 -13.15 -2.14
N ILE A 876 -32.23 -13.04 -2.14
CA ILE A 876 -31.51 -11.78 -2.24
C ILE A 876 -31.63 -11.29 -3.69
N ASP A 877 -32.08 -10.05 -3.87
CA ASP A 877 -32.43 -9.50 -5.17
C ASP A 877 -31.21 -9.41 -6.11
N GLU A 878 -30.11 -8.85 -5.62
CA GLU A 878 -28.88 -8.63 -6.39
C GLU A 878 -27.62 -9.00 -5.58
N VAL A 879 -26.59 -9.56 -6.24
CA VAL A 879 -25.26 -9.78 -5.63
C VAL A 879 -24.14 -9.29 -6.53
N PHE A 880 -23.14 -8.61 -5.95
CA PHE A 880 -21.90 -8.22 -6.63
C PHE A 880 -20.76 -9.15 -6.27
N VAL A 881 -20.11 -9.72 -7.28
CA VAL A 881 -18.97 -10.62 -7.09
C VAL A 881 -17.90 -10.39 -8.15
N ASN A 882 -16.69 -10.86 -7.85
CA ASN A 882 -15.67 -11.10 -8.86
C ASN A 882 -15.79 -12.53 -9.43
N PRO A 883 -15.04 -12.88 -10.49
CA PRO A 883 -15.14 -14.20 -11.13
C PRO A 883 -14.78 -15.37 -10.21
N ASP A 884 -13.87 -15.17 -9.26
CA ASP A 884 -13.47 -16.22 -8.31
C ASP A 884 -14.63 -16.55 -7.36
N TYR A 885 -15.32 -15.54 -6.83
CA TYR A 885 -16.47 -15.72 -5.95
C TYR A 885 -17.71 -16.25 -6.69
N LEU A 886 -17.83 -16.02 -8.00
CA LEU A 886 -18.89 -16.66 -8.80
C LEU A 886 -18.79 -18.19 -8.67
N ILE A 887 -17.62 -18.74 -8.97
CA ILE A 887 -17.40 -20.19 -8.97
C ILE A 887 -17.36 -20.76 -7.56
N ARG A 888 -16.67 -20.07 -6.64
CA ARG A 888 -16.35 -20.62 -5.31
C ARG A 888 -17.44 -20.40 -4.26
N TRP A 889 -18.27 -19.36 -4.42
CA TRP A 889 -19.26 -19.00 -3.42
C TRP A 889 -20.68 -18.96 -3.98
N VAL A 890 -20.92 -18.23 -5.07
CA VAL A 890 -22.27 -18.03 -5.60
C VAL A 890 -22.87 -19.34 -6.10
N ILE A 891 -22.16 -20.08 -6.96
CA ILE A 891 -22.65 -21.37 -7.48
C ILE A 891 -22.95 -22.35 -6.33
N PRO A 892 -22.03 -22.63 -5.38
CA PRO A 892 -22.34 -23.49 -4.23
C PRO A 892 -23.51 -22.99 -3.38
N SER A 893 -23.61 -21.67 -3.15
CA SER A 893 -24.71 -21.09 -2.37
C SER A 893 -26.07 -21.28 -3.05
N GLN A 894 -26.12 -21.20 -4.39
CA GLN A 894 -27.34 -21.47 -5.16
C GLN A 894 -27.75 -22.94 -5.06
N LEU A 895 -26.81 -23.87 -5.25
CA LEU A 895 -27.05 -25.31 -5.13
C LEU A 895 -27.56 -25.66 -3.73
N ILE A 896 -26.89 -25.17 -2.68
CA ILE A 896 -27.30 -25.38 -1.29
C ILE A 896 -28.68 -24.77 -1.02
N SER A 897 -28.95 -23.56 -1.51
CA SER A 897 -30.27 -22.94 -1.32
C SER A 897 -31.39 -23.72 -2.00
N LEU A 898 -31.13 -24.32 -3.17
CA LEU A 898 -32.11 -25.17 -3.84
C LEU A 898 -32.39 -26.45 -3.05
N LEU A 899 -31.37 -27.09 -2.47
CA LEU A 899 -31.55 -28.26 -1.59
C LEU A 899 -32.31 -27.92 -0.32
N VAL A 900 -31.96 -26.81 0.33
CA VAL A 900 -32.46 -26.48 1.68
C VAL A 900 -33.80 -25.75 1.64
N VAL A 901 -33.98 -24.85 0.67
CA VAL A 901 -35.10 -23.90 0.61
C VAL A 901 -36.00 -24.17 -0.60
N GLY A 902 -35.53 -24.91 -1.61
CA GLY A 902 -36.26 -25.17 -2.86
C GLY A 902 -36.28 -23.98 -3.82
N ARG A 903 -35.40 -22.98 -3.62
CA ARG A 903 -35.32 -21.78 -4.47
C ARG A 903 -33.90 -21.21 -4.51
N PRO A 904 -33.53 -20.43 -5.53
CA PRO A 904 -32.23 -19.75 -5.56
C PRO A 904 -32.10 -18.72 -4.43
N VAL A 905 -30.88 -18.54 -3.92
CA VAL A 905 -30.55 -17.52 -2.91
C VAL A 905 -30.30 -16.15 -3.54
N PHE A 906 -29.83 -16.08 -4.79
CA PHE A 906 -29.65 -14.82 -5.53
C PHE A 906 -30.45 -14.82 -6.84
N THR A 907 -31.15 -13.74 -7.15
CA THR A 907 -31.91 -13.62 -8.42
C THR A 907 -31.16 -12.87 -9.52
N GLN A 908 -30.26 -11.96 -9.17
CA GLN A 908 -29.40 -11.27 -10.13
C GLN A 908 -27.94 -11.28 -9.67
N ILE A 909 -27.05 -11.76 -10.53
CA ILE A 909 -25.63 -11.95 -10.25
C ILE A 909 -24.84 -10.98 -11.13
N ASN A 910 -24.29 -9.94 -10.49
CA ASN A 910 -23.46 -8.94 -11.13
C ASN A 910 -21.98 -9.29 -10.93
N VAL A 911 -21.37 -9.83 -11.99
CA VAL A 911 -19.94 -10.20 -11.97
C VAL A 911 -19.10 -9.09 -12.56
N HIS A 912 -18.24 -8.47 -11.76
CA HIS A 912 -17.30 -7.44 -12.21
C HIS A 912 -15.97 -8.04 -12.66
N GLY A 913 -15.23 -7.34 -13.53
CA GLY A 913 -13.94 -7.78 -14.03
C GLY A 913 -12.82 -7.77 -13.01
N SER A 914 -11.74 -8.49 -13.35
CA SER A 914 -10.50 -8.49 -12.57
C SER A 914 -9.80 -7.14 -12.72
N LEU A 915 -9.39 -6.54 -11.59
CA LEU A 915 -8.65 -5.28 -11.59
C LEU A 915 -7.21 -5.53 -12.03
N HIS A 916 -6.73 -4.76 -12.99
CA HIS A 916 -5.36 -4.83 -13.49
C HIS A 916 -4.62 -3.53 -13.19
N VAL A 917 -3.35 -3.67 -12.80
CA VAL A 917 -2.40 -2.58 -12.64
C VAL A 917 -1.53 -2.50 -13.89
N VAL A 918 -1.19 -1.28 -14.29
CA VAL A 918 -0.27 -0.99 -15.39
C VAL A 918 1.14 -0.86 -14.82
N GLU A 919 2.03 -1.78 -15.17
CA GLU A 919 3.42 -1.81 -14.72
C GLU A 919 4.37 -1.44 -15.89
N ARG A 920 5.48 -0.75 -15.58
CA ARG A 920 6.59 -0.59 -16.53
C ARG A 920 7.61 -1.71 -16.30
N LEU A 921 7.73 -2.61 -17.26
CA LEU A 921 8.75 -3.66 -17.23
C LEU A 921 9.98 -3.16 -17.99
N LEU A 922 11.12 -3.08 -17.28
CA LEU A 922 12.41 -2.77 -17.89
C LEU A 922 12.93 -4.01 -18.61
N LYS A 923 13.27 -3.87 -19.89
CA LYS A 923 13.86 -4.91 -20.73
C LYS A 923 15.29 -4.49 -21.09
N PRO A 924 16.32 -5.28 -20.73
CA PRO A 924 17.70 -4.97 -21.07
C PRO A 924 17.87 -4.84 -22.59
N VAL A 925 18.62 -3.85 -23.03
CA VAL A 925 19.04 -3.69 -24.43
C VAL A 925 20.31 -4.51 -24.64
N GLU A 926 20.24 -5.52 -25.52
CA GLU A 926 21.40 -6.36 -25.82
C GLU A 926 22.54 -5.52 -26.43
N GLY A 927 23.77 -5.76 -25.95
CA GLY A 927 24.97 -5.08 -26.44
C GLY A 927 25.31 -3.75 -25.75
N VAL A 928 24.54 -3.30 -24.77
CA VAL A 928 24.83 -2.07 -24.00
C VAL A 928 25.69 -2.38 -22.77
N ASN A 929 26.78 -1.64 -22.60
CA ASN A 929 27.75 -1.84 -21.52
C ASN A 929 27.15 -1.51 -20.13
N ASN A 930 27.57 -2.24 -19.09
CA ASN A 930 27.13 -2.04 -17.70
C ASN A 930 27.53 -0.69 -17.09
N THR A 931 28.33 0.11 -17.78
CA THR A 931 28.69 1.49 -17.40
C THR A 931 27.78 2.56 -18.01
N ALA A 932 26.86 2.19 -18.91
CA ALA A 932 25.89 3.11 -19.51
C ALA A 932 24.79 3.51 -18.52
N ASN A 933 24.08 4.59 -18.81
CA ASN A 933 22.95 5.03 -17.98
C ASN A 933 21.75 4.07 -18.15
N ASP A 934 20.82 4.07 -17.20
CA ASP A 934 19.70 3.12 -17.23
C ASP A 934 18.72 3.35 -18.41
N GLU A 935 18.66 4.58 -18.95
CA GLU A 935 17.86 4.89 -20.14
C GLU A 935 18.42 4.25 -21.43
N GLU A 936 19.73 4.07 -21.51
CA GLU A 936 20.41 3.35 -22.60
C GLU A 936 20.39 1.82 -22.37
N ARG A 937 20.45 1.39 -21.10
CA ARG A 937 20.52 -0.04 -20.73
C ARG A 937 19.17 -0.74 -20.80
N PHE A 938 18.07 -0.01 -20.65
CA PHE A 938 16.74 -0.60 -20.56
C PHE A 938 15.73 0.11 -21.47
N THR A 939 15.05 -0.68 -22.31
CA THR A 939 13.79 -0.26 -22.93
C THR A 939 12.66 -0.56 -21.96
N HIS A 940 11.60 0.25 -21.92
CA HIS A 940 10.42 -0.07 -21.12
C HIS A 940 9.29 -0.61 -21.99
N ASN A 941 8.63 -1.66 -21.51
CA ASN A 941 7.33 -2.07 -22.02
C ASN A 941 6.29 -1.87 -20.94
N THR A 942 5.12 -1.39 -21.35
CA THR A 942 3.97 -1.32 -20.45
C THR A 942 3.25 -2.66 -20.46
N ILE A 943 3.13 -3.29 -19.30
CA ILE A 943 2.39 -4.54 -19.14
C ILE A 943 1.20 -4.31 -18.22
N LYS A 944 0.08 -4.98 -18.52
CA LYS A 944 -1.08 -5.03 -17.63
C LYS A 944 -1.03 -6.34 -16.87
N ARG A 945 -1.01 -6.28 -15.54
CA ARG A 945 -1.07 -7.46 -14.69
C ARG A 945 -2.28 -7.41 -13.78
N PRO A 946 -2.97 -8.54 -13.55
CA PRO A 946 -4.03 -8.58 -12.56
C PRO A 946 -3.45 -8.23 -11.18
N MET A 947 -4.20 -7.48 -10.39
CA MET A 947 -3.87 -7.16 -9.01
C MET A 947 -3.97 -8.42 -8.17
N GLN A 948 -2.86 -8.85 -7.58
CA GLN A 948 -2.77 -10.06 -6.77
C GLN A 948 -1.78 -9.87 -5.63
N LYS A 949 -2.19 -10.17 -4.38
CA LYS A 949 -1.31 -10.04 -3.20
C LYS A 949 0.04 -10.73 -3.39
N ARG A 950 0.05 -11.92 -4.01
CA ARG A 950 1.28 -12.68 -4.29
C ARG A 950 2.27 -11.97 -5.22
N LEU A 951 1.80 -11.09 -6.12
CA LEU A 951 2.66 -10.37 -7.06
C LEU A 951 3.24 -9.09 -6.45
N GLY A 952 2.87 -8.77 -5.19
CA GLY A 952 3.26 -7.52 -4.54
C GLY A 952 2.67 -6.26 -5.20
N ASN A 953 1.74 -6.41 -6.15
CA ASN A 953 1.20 -5.31 -6.96
C ASN A 953 -0.19 -4.83 -6.49
N VAL A 954 -0.50 -5.04 -5.21
CA VAL A 954 -1.76 -4.61 -4.57
C VAL A 954 -1.64 -3.19 -4.03
N ILE A 955 -2.75 -2.45 -4.08
CA ILE A 955 -2.83 -1.08 -3.57
C ILE A 955 -3.82 -1.05 -2.42
N GLU A 956 -3.41 -0.53 -1.27
CA GLU A 956 -4.32 -0.27 -0.15
C GLU A 956 -5.21 0.94 -0.47
N PRO A 957 -6.55 0.83 -0.31
CA PRO A 957 -7.45 1.94 -0.62
C PRO A 957 -7.21 3.18 0.23
N VAL A 958 -6.83 3.02 1.49
CA VAL A 958 -6.53 4.13 2.40
C VAL A 958 -5.47 5.07 1.82
N THR A 959 -4.46 4.52 1.14
CA THR A 959 -3.42 5.29 0.45
C THR A 959 -4.01 6.16 -0.66
N LEU A 960 -4.98 5.63 -1.41
CA LEU A 960 -5.68 6.37 -2.45
C LEU A 960 -6.64 7.42 -1.88
N ILE A 961 -7.37 7.10 -0.80
CA ILE A 961 -8.28 8.05 -0.13
C ILE A 961 -7.49 9.24 0.41
N ARG A 962 -6.34 9.01 1.05
CA ARG A 962 -5.47 10.10 1.53
C ARG A 962 -4.99 11.01 0.41
N ARG A 963 -4.71 10.45 -0.78
CA ARG A 963 -4.15 11.18 -1.92
C ARG A 963 -5.20 11.89 -2.79
N PHE A 964 -6.37 11.29 -2.94
CA PHE A 964 -7.41 11.70 -3.90
C PHE A 964 -8.76 12.06 -3.25
N GLY A 965 -9.05 11.59 -2.05
CA GLY A 965 -10.38 11.61 -1.42
C GLY A 965 -11.20 10.36 -1.76
N ALA A 966 -12.15 10.01 -0.89
CA ALA A 966 -13.01 8.84 -1.08
C ALA A 966 -13.89 8.98 -2.33
N ASP A 967 -14.50 10.14 -2.54
CA ASP A 967 -15.36 10.38 -3.72
C ASP A 967 -14.59 10.29 -5.04
N SER A 968 -13.35 10.77 -5.07
CA SER A 968 -12.48 10.63 -6.25
C SER A 968 -12.14 9.16 -6.52
N LEU A 969 -11.90 8.36 -5.48
CA LEU A 969 -11.65 6.91 -5.60
C LEU A 969 -12.88 6.19 -6.19
N ARG A 970 -14.07 6.49 -5.66
CA ARG A 970 -15.35 5.92 -6.13
C ARG A 970 -15.59 6.26 -7.61
N LEU A 971 -15.44 7.53 -7.97
CA LEU A 971 -15.64 8.02 -9.33
C LEU A 971 -14.59 7.43 -10.30
N ALA A 972 -13.31 7.41 -9.92
CA ALA A 972 -12.25 6.84 -10.74
C ALA A 972 -12.47 5.36 -11.04
N TYR A 973 -12.95 4.60 -10.06
CA TYR A 973 -13.28 3.20 -10.28
C TYR A 973 -14.43 3.03 -11.29
N LEU A 974 -15.52 3.79 -11.16
CA LEU A 974 -16.63 3.71 -12.13
C LEU A 974 -16.20 4.11 -13.54
N LEU A 975 -15.34 5.12 -13.68
CA LEU A 975 -14.77 5.50 -14.98
C LEU A 975 -13.98 4.35 -15.62
N SER A 976 -13.35 3.50 -14.81
CA SER A 976 -12.60 2.34 -15.30
C SER A 976 -13.48 1.18 -15.79
N LEU A 977 -14.77 1.13 -15.44
CA LEU A 977 -15.71 0.10 -15.90
C LEU A 977 -16.14 0.29 -17.37
N GLY A 978 -16.11 1.52 -17.89
CA GLY A 978 -16.65 1.81 -19.22
C GLY A 978 -18.16 1.58 -19.31
N ASN A 979 -18.66 0.96 -20.39
CA ASN A 979 -20.10 0.77 -20.65
C ASN A 979 -20.70 -0.49 -19.96
N GLY A 980 -20.19 -0.90 -18.79
CA GLY A 980 -20.73 -2.04 -18.03
C GLY A 980 -19.69 -2.87 -17.29
N PHE A 981 -20.06 -4.08 -16.88
CA PHE A 981 -19.14 -5.00 -16.22
C PHE A 981 -18.22 -5.69 -17.25
N GLN A 982 -17.07 -5.08 -17.53
CA GLN A 982 -16.04 -5.67 -18.38
C GLN A 982 -15.36 -6.86 -17.69
N GLN A 983 -14.78 -7.80 -18.46
CA GLN A 983 -13.98 -8.90 -17.90
C GLN A 983 -12.68 -8.42 -17.25
N GLN A 984 -12.13 -7.29 -17.71
CA GLN A 984 -10.92 -6.68 -17.18
C GLN A 984 -11.15 -5.18 -16.97
N VAL A 985 -10.71 -4.67 -15.83
CA VAL A 985 -10.81 -3.27 -15.45
C VAL A 985 -9.41 -2.77 -15.17
N THR A 986 -9.00 -1.64 -15.74
CA THR A 986 -7.63 -1.10 -15.51
C THR A 986 -7.68 0.05 -14.51
N ALA A 987 -7.05 -0.14 -13.35
CA ALA A 987 -6.76 0.97 -12.45
C ALA A 987 -5.59 1.78 -13.06
N SER A 988 -5.89 2.96 -13.60
CA SER A 988 -4.88 3.87 -14.13
C SER A 988 -4.81 5.15 -13.30
N GLN A 989 -3.59 5.67 -13.15
CA GLN A 989 -3.35 6.95 -12.50
C GLN A 989 -4.14 8.09 -13.18
N ASP A 990 -4.39 7.96 -14.48
CA ASP A 990 -5.14 8.94 -15.27
C ASP A 990 -6.61 9.02 -14.84
N HIS A 991 -7.28 7.88 -14.58
CA HIS A 991 -8.65 7.90 -14.07
C HIS A 991 -8.74 8.57 -12.69
N PHE A 992 -7.79 8.29 -11.80
CA PHE A 992 -7.71 8.94 -10.49
C PHE A 992 -7.46 10.45 -10.58
N ASN A 993 -6.55 10.85 -11.46
CA ASN A 993 -6.26 12.26 -11.71
C ASN A 993 -7.48 12.97 -12.32
N LEU A 994 -8.15 12.35 -13.29
CA LEU A 994 -9.34 12.89 -13.93
C LEU A 994 -10.46 13.11 -12.91
N ALA A 995 -10.79 12.09 -12.11
CA ALA A 995 -11.80 12.18 -11.05
C ALA A 995 -11.49 13.29 -10.06
N LYS A 996 -10.28 13.28 -9.47
CA LYS A 996 -9.83 14.31 -8.52
C LYS A 996 -9.90 15.71 -9.12
N ASN A 997 -9.38 15.88 -10.34
CA ASN A 997 -9.31 17.19 -10.98
C ASN A 997 -10.70 17.72 -11.31
N SER A 998 -11.62 16.87 -11.78
CA SER A 998 -13.00 17.26 -12.07
C SER A 998 -13.72 17.72 -10.80
N LEU A 999 -13.70 16.91 -9.74
CA LEU A 999 -14.33 17.23 -8.46
C LEU A 999 -13.73 18.50 -7.81
N HIS A 1000 -12.40 18.63 -7.84
CA HIS A 1000 -11.72 19.79 -7.28
C HIS A 1000 -12.03 21.08 -8.07
N LYS A 1001 -12.06 21.02 -9.41
CA LYS A 1001 -12.43 22.16 -10.26
C LYS A 1001 -13.86 22.61 -10.00
N PHE A 1002 -14.78 21.66 -9.85
CA PHE A 1002 -16.18 21.94 -9.51
C PHE A 1002 -16.28 22.75 -8.21
N VAL A 1003 -15.70 22.25 -7.12
CA VAL A 1003 -15.71 22.90 -5.80
C VAL A 1003 -15.06 24.29 -5.87
N THR A 1004 -13.89 24.39 -6.51
CA THR A 1004 -13.17 25.66 -6.63
C THR A 1004 -13.97 26.72 -7.40
N LYS A 1005 -14.61 26.33 -8.51
CA LYS A 1005 -15.42 27.26 -9.31
C LYS A 1005 -16.67 27.71 -8.58
N LEU A 1006 -17.33 26.81 -7.86
CA LEU A 1006 -18.46 27.15 -7.00
C LEU A 1006 -18.06 28.14 -5.89
N THR A 1007 -16.98 27.86 -5.15
CA THR A 1007 -16.51 28.77 -4.10
C THR A 1007 -16.15 30.14 -4.67
N ASN A 1008 -15.49 30.19 -5.84
CA ASN A 1008 -15.12 31.45 -6.48
C ASN A 1008 -16.33 32.27 -6.93
N ILE A 1009 -17.31 31.65 -7.61
CA ILE A 1009 -18.50 32.37 -8.07
C ILE A 1009 -19.36 32.86 -6.90
N MET A 1010 -19.43 32.09 -5.82
CA MET A 1010 -20.16 32.51 -4.61
C MET A 1010 -19.61 33.79 -3.97
N ASN A 1011 -18.30 34.02 -4.04
CA ASN A 1011 -17.71 35.29 -3.56
C ASN A 1011 -18.11 36.49 -4.42
N ILE A 1012 -18.42 36.27 -5.70
CA ILE A 1012 -18.93 37.30 -6.61
C ILE A 1012 -20.40 37.58 -6.27
N LEU A 1013 -21.21 36.54 -6.05
CA LEU A 1013 -22.64 36.64 -5.75
C LEU A 1013 -22.93 37.32 -4.41
N LYS A 1014 -22.04 37.19 -3.41
CA LYS A 1014 -22.12 37.93 -2.14
C LYS A 1014 -22.13 39.46 -2.28
N LYS A 1015 -21.73 40.00 -3.44
CA LYS A 1015 -21.52 41.43 -3.67
C LYS A 1015 -22.63 42.13 -4.47
N GLN A 1016 -23.80 41.50 -4.69
CA GLN A 1016 -24.78 41.98 -5.69
C GLN A 1016 -26.25 42.15 -5.26
N ASN A 1017 -26.95 42.98 -6.06
CA ASN A 1017 -28.40 43.10 -6.18
C ASN A 1017 -28.94 42.19 -7.30
N SER A 1018 -30.03 41.45 -7.05
CA SER A 1018 -30.63 40.51 -7.99
C SER A 1018 -31.15 41.17 -9.28
N SER A 1019 -31.12 40.42 -10.39
CA SER A 1019 -31.64 40.84 -11.69
C SER A 1019 -32.41 39.70 -12.37
N SER A 1020 -33.01 39.93 -13.53
CA SER A 1020 -33.78 38.93 -14.28
C SER A 1020 -32.92 37.75 -14.75
N GLN A 1021 -33.53 36.57 -14.86
CA GLN A 1021 -32.91 35.36 -15.38
C GLN A 1021 -32.27 35.58 -16.76
N THR A 1022 -31.05 35.05 -16.97
CA THR A 1022 -30.32 35.16 -18.24
C THR A 1022 -30.47 33.91 -19.10
N GLN A 1023 -30.14 33.99 -20.40
CA GLN A 1023 -30.11 32.82 -21.27
C GLN A 1023 -29.08 31.77 -20.79
N ASN A 1024 -27.94 32.21 -20.24
CA ASN A 1024 -26.95 31.31 -19.64
C ASN A 1024 -27.55 30.47 -18.49
N ASP A 1025 -28.44 31.07 -17.69
CA ASP A 1025 -29.13 30.39 -16.58
C ASP A 1025 -30.11 29.32 -17.10
N LEU A 1026 -30.88 29.65 -18.14
CA LEU A 1026 -31.81 28.72 -18.78
C LEU A 1026 -31.09 27.54 -19.43
N ASP A 1027 -30.00 27.81 -20.16
CA ASP A 1027 -29.22 26.80 -20.88
C ASP A 1027 -28.61 25.76 -19.92
N ILE A 1028 -28.05 26.21 -18.78
CA ILE A 1028 -27.45 25.29 -17.80
C ILE A 1028 -28.51 24.46 -17.07
N ILE A 1029 -29.70 25.03 -16.81
CA ILE A 1029 -30.82 24.30 -16.20
C ILE A 1029 -31.30 23.19 -17.13
N GLU A 1030 -31.50 23.50 -18.43
CA GLU A 1030 -31.93 22.50 -19.42
C GLU A 1030 -30.89 21.36 -19.53
N LYS A 1031 -29.60 21.71 -19.60
CA LYS A 1031 -28.50 20.74 -19.62
C LYS A 1031 -28.46 19.88 -18.36
N CYS A 1032 -28.62 20.49 -17.19
CA CYS A 1032 -28.64 19.77 -15.91
C CYS A 1032 -29.78 18.77 -15.86
N ASN A 1033 -31.00 19.19 -16.22
CA ASN A 1033 -32.18 18.30 -16.25
C ASN A 1033 -31.94 17.12 -17.20
N LYS A 1034 -31.51 17.40 -18.44
CA LYS A 1034 -31.24 16.35 -19.43
C LYS A 1034 -30.19 15.35 -18.93
N ILE A 1035 -29.09 15.82 -18.35
CA ILE A 1035 -28.03 14.95 -17.83
C ILE A 1035 -28.53 14.12 -16.64
N CYS A 1036 -29.32 14.72 -15.76
CA CYS A 1036 -29.93 14.02 -14.63
C CYS A 1036 -30.88 12.90 -15.09
N ASP A 1037 -31.69 13.15 -16.12
CA ASP A 1037 -32.63 12.17 -16.68
C ASP A 1037 -31.90 10.97 -17.30
N ILE A 1038 -30.90 11.21 -18.15
CA ILE A 1038 -30.12 10.12 -18.77
C ILE A 1038 -29.27 9.35 -17.75
N THR A 1039 -28.87 10.01 -16.65
CA THR A 1039 -28.15 9.35 -15.55
C THR A 1039 -29.08 8.47 -14.73
N THR A 1040 -30.29 8.94 -14.46
CA THR A 1040 -31.34 8.15 -13.79
C THR A 1040 -31.68 6.90 -14.62
N GLN A 1041 -31.80 7.04 -15.94
CA GLN A 1041 -31.97 5.89 -16.82
C GLN A 1041 -30.77 4.94 -16.79
N ALA A 1042 -29.53 5.46 -16.75
CA ALA A 1042 -28.35 4.63 -16.60
C ALA A 1042 -28.36 3.82 -15.29
N TYR A 1043 -28.88 4.37 -14.19
CA TYR A 1043 -29.07 3.58 -12.96
C TYR A 1043 -30.14 2.50 -13.12
N HIS A 1044 -31.27 2.78 -13.79
CA HIS A 1044 -32.27 1.75 -14.10
C HIS A 1044 -31.65 0.58 -14.87
N ASP A 1045 -30.81 0.89 -15.87
CA ASP A 1045 -30.13 -0.09 -16.72
C ASP A 1045 -28.88 -0.72 -16.08
N ASN A 1046 -28.53 -0.34 -14.83
CA ASN A 1046 -27.31 -0.75 -14.13
C ASN A 1046 -26.00 -0.38 -14.89
N ARG A 1047 -26.00 0.71 -15.66
CA ARG A 1047 -24.86 1.27 -16.41
C ARG A 1047 -24.08 2.29 -15.57
N LEU A 1048 -23.49 1.85 -14.46
CA LEU A 1048 -22.85 2.72 -13.47
C LEU A 1048 -21.65 3.53 -14.03
N GLY A 1049 -20.92 2.99 -15.00
CA GLY A 1049 -19.81 3.70 -15.64
C GLY A 1049 -20.28 4.87 -16.53
N ASP A 1050 -21.47 4.78 -17.13
CA ASP A 1050 -22.05 5.89 -17.88
C ASP A 1050 -22.52 7.01 -16.95
N ALA A 1051 -23.12 6.66 -15.81
CA ALA A 1051 -23.46 7.64 -14.77
C ALA A 1051 -22.24 8.43 -14.27
N ALA A 1052 -21.07 7.78 -14.15
CA ALA A 1052 -19.81 8.45 -13.83
C ALA A 1052 -19.33 9.42 -14.91
N LYS A 1053 -19.46 9.05 -16.19
CA LYS A 1053 -19.13 9.95 -17.32
C LYS A 1053 -20.07 11.16 -17.37
N HIS A 1054 -21.36 10.95 -17.14
CA HIS A 1054 -22.34 12.02 -17.08
C HIS A 1054 -22.02 13.04 -15.96
N LEU A 1055 -21.48 12.59 -14.82
CA LEU A 1055 -21.01 13.50 -13.76
C LEU A 1055 -19.84 14.36 -14.25
N ILE A 1056 -18.86 13.76 -14.94
CA ILE A 1056 -17.72 14.52 -15.51
C ILE A 1056 -18.25 15.56 -16.51
N GLU A 1057 -19.14 15.16 -17.41
CA GLU A 1057 -19.75 16.05 -18.40
C GLU A 1057 -20.53 17.20 -17.74
N MET A 1058 -21.34 16.92 -16.72
CA MET A 1058 -22.08 17.94 -15.97
C MET A 1058 -21.13 18.92 -15.27
N ASN A 1059 -20.05 18.43 -14.69
CA ASN A 1059 -19.05 19.28 -14.05
C ASN A 1059 -18.39 20.23 -15.06
N ASP A 1060 -18.11 19.77 -16.28
CA ASP A 1060 -17.54 20.62 -17.33
C ASP A 1060 -18.51 21.73 -17.77
N TYR A 1061 -19.80 21.40 -17.95
CA TYR A 1061 -20.84 22.41 -18.23
C TYR A 1061 -20.98 23.41 -17.07
N PHE A 1062 -20.96 22.94 -15.83
CA PHE A 1062 -21.03 23.78 -14.64
C PHE A 1062 -19.85 24.76 -14.56
N VAL A 1063 -18.63 24.29 -14.82
CA VAL A 1063 -17.43 25.14 -14.86
C VAL A 1063 -17.55 26.21 -15.94
N LYS A 1064 -18.05 25.85 -17.13
CA LYS A 1064 -18.29 26.80 -18.22
C LYS A 1064 -19.32 27.87 -17.82
N TYR A 1065 -20.43 27.46 -17.22
CA TYR A 1065 -21.45 28.37 -16.72
C TYR A 1065 -20.88 29.36 -15.70
N CYS A 1066 -20.13 28.90 -14.70
CA CYS A 1066 -19.50 29.77 -13.70
C CYS A 1066 -18.55 30.81 -14.33
N ASN A 1067 -17.83 30.46 -15.40
CA ASN A 1067 -16.99 31.41 -16.11
C ASN A 1067 -17.83 32.47 -16.85
N ASN A 1068 -18.90 32.05 -17.55
CA ASN A 1068 -19.80 32.97 -18.25
C ASN A 1068 -20.47 33.95 -17.27
N VAL A 1069 -20.89 33.50 -16.09
CA VAL A 1069 -21.46 34.37 -15.05
C VAL A 1069 -20.41 35.37 -14.55
N ALA A 1070 -19.16 34.94 -14.35
CA ALA A 1070 -18.08 35.82 -13.94
C ALA A 1070 -17.77 36.88 -15.01
N GLU A 1071 -17.69 36.50 -16.29
CA GLU A 1071 -17.50 37.42 -17.41
C GLU A 1071 -18.66 38.43 -17.50
N TYR A 1072 -19.90 37.95 -17.44
CA TYR A 1072 -21.09 38.81 -17.44
C TYR A 1072 -21.10 39.80 -16.27
N TYR A 1073 -20.69 39.35 -15.08
CA TYR A 1073 -20.51 40.22 -13.91
C TYR A 1073 -19.47 41.30 -14.17
N HIS A 1074 -18.32 40.95 -14.75
CA HIS A 1074 -17.26 41.91 -15.03
C HIS A 1074 -17.71 42.99 -16.03
N GLU A 1075 -18.55 42.64 -16.99
CA GLU A 1075 -19.05 43.57 -18.01
C GLU A 1075 -20.20 44.45 -17.52
N THR A 1076 -21.12 43.88 -16.74
CA THR A 1076 -22.42 44.53 -16.43
C THR A 1076 -22.59 44.92 -14.97
N ASN A 1077 -21.69 44.47 -14.09
CA ASN A 1077 -21.85 44.51 -12.64
C ASN A 1077 -23.20 43.93 -12.18
N LYS A 1078 -23.70 42.90 -12.90
CA LYS A 1078 -24.89 42.08 -12.59
C LYS A 1078 -24.57 40.59 -12.78
N SER A 1079 -25.31 39.72 -12.11
CA SER A 1079 -25.07 38.27 -12.11
C SER A 1079 -26.32 37.45 -12.47
N GLY A 1080 -27.40 38.10 -12.91
CA GLY A 1080 -28.65 37.41 -13.22
C GLY A 1080 -29.35 36.85 -11.97
N GLN A 1081 -29.90 35.64 -12.10
CA GLN A 1081 -30.41 34.79 -11.01
C GLN A 1081 -29.44 33.60 -10.76
N ALA A 1082 -28.13 33.88 -10.79
CA ALA A 1082 -27.13 32.83 -10.73
C ALA A 1082 -27.15 32.08 -9.39
N PHE A 1083 -27.50 32.72 -8.26
CA PHE A 1083 -27.58 32.02 -6.99
C PHE A 1083 -28.70 30.96 -6.99
N GLU A 1084 -29.91 31.33 -7.41
CA GLU A 1084 -31.06 30.44 -7.52
C GLU A 1084 -30.79 29.29 -8.50
N THR A 1085 -30.13 29.61 -9.61
CA THR A 1085 -29.69 28.62 -10.61
C THR A 1085 -28.69 27.62 -10.02
N LEU A 1086 -27.68 28.10 -9.28
CA LEU A 1086 -26.70 27.26 -8.59
C LEU A 1086 -27.34 26.40 -7.48
N ASP A 1087 -28.25 26.97 -6.67
CA ASP A 1087 -29.00 26.24 -5.63
C ASP A 1087 -29.82 25.10 -6.26
N TYR A 1088 -30.52 25.38 -7.36
CA TYR A 1088 -31.28 24.37 -8.11
C TYR A 1088 -30.37 23.26 -8.66
N ILE A 1089 -29.27 23.62 -9.34
CA ILE A 1089 -28.34 22.65 -9.93
C ILE A 1089 -27.71 21.78 -8.86
N ILE A 1090 -27.24 22.35 -7.74
CA ILE A 1090 -26.59 21.59 -6.67
C ILE A 1090 -27.56 20.62 -6.01
N LYS A 1091 -28.83 21.01 -5.81
CA LYS A 1091 -29.87 20.12 -5.30
C LYS A 1091 -30.16 18.98 -6.27
N LYS A 1092 -30.37 19.27 -7.56
CA LYS A 1092 -30.57 18.25 -8.59
C LYS A 1092 -29.38 17.30 -8.73
N MET A 1093 -28.16 17.84 -8.75
CA MET A 1093 -26.94 17.04 -8.81
C MET A 1093 -26.76 16.18 -7.57
N LYS A 1094 -27.07 16.68 -6.37
CA LYS A 1094 -27.07 15.87 -5.16
C LYS A 1094 -28.03 14.69 -5.28
N ASP A 1095 -29.27 14.93 -5.67
CA ASP A 1095 -30.28 13.87 -5.78
C ASP A 1095 -29.80 12.74 -6.70
N VAL A 1096 -29.15 13.07 -7.83
CA VAL A 1096 -28.75 12.08 -8.85
C VAL A 1096 -27.33 11.53 -8.68
N PHE A 1097 -26.37 12.32 -8.20
CA PHE A 1097 -24.95 11.95 -8.15
C PHE A 1097 -24.43 11.60 -6.74
N SER A 1098 -25.23 11.77 -5.68
CA SER A 1098 -24.90 11.24 -4.35
C SER A 1098 -24.68 9.72 -4.29
N PRO A 1099 -25.25 8.86 -5.17
CA PRO A 1099 -24.84 7.46 -5.26
C PRO A 1099 -23.34 7.29 -5.55
N ILE A 1100 -22.75 8.17 -6.36
CA ILE A 1100 -21.35 8.11 -6.80
C ILE A 1100 -20.44 8.86 -5.82
N CYS A 1101 -20.75 10.13 -5.53
CA CYS A 1101 -19.95 11.03 -4.68
C CYS A 1101 -20.76 11.50 -3.46
N PRO A 1102 -21.06 10.62 -2.50
CA PRO A 1102 -21.97 10.94 -1.39
C PRO A 1102 -21.44 12.07 -0.49
N TYR A 1103 -20.13 12.12 -0.24
CA TYR A 1103 -19.56 13.07 0.72
C TYR A 1103 -19.61 14.51 0.21
N GLN A 1104 -19.12 14.72 -1.01
CA GLN A 1104 -19.06 16.03 -1.64
C GLN A 1104 -20.47 16.60 -1.78
N PHE A 1105 -21.43 15.84 -2.31
CA PHE A 1105 -22.78 16.38 -2.53
C PHE A 1105 -23.56 16.61 -1.23
N GLU A 1106 -23.32 15.84 -0.16
CA GLU A 1106 -23.90 16.13 1.15
C GLU A 1106 -23.32 17.42 1.75
N LYS A 1107 -22.00 17.60 1.69
CA LYS A 1107 -21.37 18.85 2.14
C LYS A 1107 -21.86 20.05 1.34
N LEU A 1108 -21.83 19.97 0.02
CA LEU A 1108 -22.15 21.08 -0.87
C LEU A 1108 -23.58 21.58 -0.67
N SER A 1109 -24.55 20.67 -0.51
CA SER A 1109 -25.94 21.05 -0.22
C SER A 1109 -26.06 21.74 1.13
N SER A 1110 -25.44 21.21 2.19
CA SER A 1110 -25.43 21.85 3.51
C SER A 1110 -24.76 23.23 3.48
N TRP A 1111 -23.69 23.36 2.71
CA TRP A 1111 -22.98 24.62 2.51
C TRP A 1111 -23.83 25.63 1.75
N MET A 1112 -24.52 25.24 0.66
CA MET A 1112 -25.44 26.10 -0.08
C MET A 1112 -26.60 26.61 0.78
N ASP A 1113 -27.20 25.74 1.61
CA ASP A 1113 -28.28 26.14 2.52
C ASP A 1113 -27.80 27.19 3.54
N LYS A 1114 -26.55 27.09 4.03
CA LYS A 1114 -25.93 28.11 4.88
C LYS A 1114 -25.74 29.44 4.13
N GLN A 1115 -25.21 29.39 2.90
CA GLN A 1115 -25.01 30.59 2.09
C GLN A 1115 -26.35 31.29 1.78
N LYS A 1116 -27.39 30.51 1.49
CA LYS A 1116 -28.75 31.02 1.26
C LYS A 1116 -29.28 31.81 2.46
N ASN A 1117 -29.13 31.25 3.66
CA ASN A 1117 -29.53 31.91 4.90
C ASN A 1117 -28.73 33.19 5.15
N MET A 1118 -27.43 33.21 4.84
CA MET A 1118 -26.58 34.40 4.98
C MET A 1118 -26.97 35.53 4.01
N LEU A 1119 -27.39 35.18 2.79
CA LEU A 1119 -27.75 36.16 1.75
C LEU A 1119 -29.18 36.70 1.86
N ASN A 1120 -29.98 36.21 2.83
CA ASN A 1120 -31.35 36.67 3.08
C ASN A 1120 -32.28 36.60 1.85
N ILE A 1121 -32.04 35.66 0.94
CA ILE A 1121 -32.80 35.49 -0.31
C ILE A 1121 -34.13 34.79 0.02
N GLN A 1122 -35.25 35.54 -0.06
CA GLN A 1122 -36.59 34.95 0.01
C GLN A 1122 -36.90 34.19 -1.28
N VAL A 1123 -37.24 32.91 -1.13
CA VAL A 1123 -37.63 32.05 -2.26
C VAL A 1123 -38.95 32.56 -2.85
N TYR A 1124 -38.94 33.04 -4.09
CA TYR A 1124 -40.16 33.00 -4.90
C TYR A 1124 -40.41 31.55 -5.27
N LYS A 1125 -41.59 31.06 -4.89
CA LYS A 1125 -42.07 29.68 -5.10
C LYS A 1125 -42.09 29.29 -6.58
#